data_AF-A0AB38A7T5-F1
#
_entry.id   AF-A0AB38A7T5-F1
#
_cell.length_a   1.000
_cell.length_b   1.000
_cell.length_c   1.000
_cell.angle_alpha   90.00
_cell.angle_beta   90.00
_cell.angle_gamma   90.00
#
_symmetry.space_group_name_H-M   'P 1'
#
loop_
_entity.id
_entity.type
_entity.pdbx_description
1 polymer ?
#
loop_
_entity_poly.entity_id
_entity_poly.type
_entity_poly.pdbx_seq_one_letter_code
_entity_poly.pdbx_strand_id
1 'polypeptide(L)'
;MAVDSTNRPVFPARAVITAGMPYGNKNLHFGHIAGVFVPADFFARFLRDRLGKQNVLFVSGTDCYGSPIMEGYRKRKEDEGYTGTIIDYVTENHNAQKSALAAYGVSLDLYAGSGLEPAASFHNKLTAAVIQRLYERGYLHKQSTRQFYDPQAGQFLNGRQVRGHCPVRGCKSEKAYADECDLGHQFNPEELIAPVSQLTGATPELRPVDNWYFDLPAFRHELEQLMDEWDVDPQVRAVVTKTVRESLVDPIVYIQNKFREQYDAVKDQLPAHGLTEAVGNQSSFSLTFATWSDRDKARETFEAAGIRFRTGKTLLPFRITGNISWGVPAPVIEETSDLTVWCWPESLWAPISFTQTALATASEGCYSTTDWRDWWTSEDAQVFQFIGQDNIYFYCVAQPALWEALDWGLKQDTPLANYHILFMNKKASSSGEIKPPMAAELLEHYTPEQLRCHWLSLALDQKAVSFSPKPYDTSVSHKDKKTGTDVLVKDDPRVADPALKESAFLTNIFNRLARSCFYGAQNALGGKLPCVAAHSEVVDECTQAILAFEKSAYIFDAHSALSTVEDFARAANKRWGDASKASQGDPAAYEQALADAFAALRTTTLLMHAAAPFGCETICDYLNFDPDFFFSWEHAFDTPAQLAEKLGEAAGTHILKVLPPRFDFFTKHESQGK
;
A
#
# COMPACT_ATOMS: atom_id res chain seq x y z
N MET A 1 34.46 19.28 -11.00
CA MET A 1 33.62 20.40 -10.52
C MET A 1 32.94 19.89 -9.27
N ALA A 2 33.04 20.59 -8.14
CA ALA A 2 32.41 20.15 -6.89
C ALA A 2 30.91 19.93 -7.09
N VAL A 3 30.36 18.86 -6.53
CA VAL A 3 28.94 18.51 -6.65
C VAL A 3 28.10 19.56 -5.91
N ASP A 4 27.11 20.15 -6.59
CA ASP A 4 26.16 21.08 -5.96
C ASP A 4 25.20 20.34 -5.04
N SER A 5 25.38 20.51 -3.73
CA SER A 5 24.58 19.91 -2.66
C SER A 5 23.53 20.87 -2.08
N THR A 6 23.36 22.06 -2.66
CA THR A 6 22.50 23.11 -2.09
C THR A 6 21.01 22.93 -2.38
N ASN A 7 20.65 22.15 -3.41
CA ASN A 7 19.27 21.91 -3.83
C ASN A 7 18.80 20.48 -3.50
N ARG A 8 18.77 20.16 -2.20
CA ARG A 8 18.29 18.87 -1.67
C ARG A 8 16.80 18.96 -1.32
N PRO A 9 16.03 17.87 -1.45
CA PRO A 9 14.63 17.85 -1.02
C PRO A 9 14.49 18.09 0.48
N VAL A 10 13.42 18.78 0.88
CA VAL A 10 13.05 19.04 2.27
C VAL A 10 12.10 17.96 2.75
N PHE A 11 12.34 17.46 3.96
CA PHE A 11 11.54 16.42 4.60
C PHE A 11 10.92 16.98 5.88
N PRO A 12 9.78 16.43 6.33
CA PRO A 12 9.16 16.84 7.58
C PRO A 12 10.05 16.47 8.78
N ALA A 13 9.80 17.09 9.94
CA ALA A 13 10.46 16.71 11.19
C ALA A 13 9.90 15.41 11.77
N ARG A 14 8.61 15.12 11.51
CA ARG A 14 7.93 13.88 11.90
C ARG A 14 7.15 13.29 10.74
N ALA A 15 7.09 11.97 10.66
CA ALA A 15 6.34 11.29 9.62
C ALA A 15 5.47 10.16 10.18
N VAL A 16 4.22 10.11 9.72
CA VAL A 16 3.37 8.93 9.86
C VAL A 16 3.34 8.22 8.52
N ILE A 17 3.71 6.95 8.49
CA ILE A 17 3.53 6.09 7.34
C ILE A 17 2.36 5.18 7.64
N THR A 18 1.46 5.03 6.68
CA THR A 18 0.35 4.08 6.77
C THR A 18 0.35 3.16 5.56
N ALA A 19 -0.14 1.94 5.76
CA ALA A 19 -0.39 0.98 4.70
C ALA A 19 -1.87 0.57 4.74
N GLY A 20 -2.48 0.40 3.57
CA GLY A 20 -3.88 -0.04 3.46
C GLY A 20 -4.15 -1.34 4.23
N MET A 21 -5.29 -1.37 4.93
CA MET A 21 -5.66 -2.45 5.85
C MET A 21 -6.22 -3.68 5.12
N PRO A 22 -5.59 -4.87 5.24
CA PRO A 22 -6.12 -6.10 4.68
C PRO A 22 -7.34 -6.59 5.47
N TYR A 23 -8.34 -7.14 4.78
CA TYR A 23 -9.52 -7.75 5.43
C TYR A 23 -9.17 -8.94 6.33
N GLY A 24 -9.78 -8.99 7.51
CA GLY A 24 -9.56 -10.02 8.54
C GLY A 24 -10.13 -11.41 8.25
N ASN A 25 -10.56 -11.69 7.01
CA ASN A 25 -11.04 -13.01 6.57
C ASN A 25 -10.08 -13.73 5.60
N LYS A 26 -8.92 -13.15 5.30
CA LYS A 26 -7.96 -13.69 4.33
C LYS A 26 -6.53 -13.50 4.79
N ASN A 27 -5.67 -14.42 4.38
CA ASN A 27 -4.23 -14.27 4.47
C ASN A 27 -3.70 -13.31 3.38
N LEU A 28 -2.47 -12.80 3.56
CA LEU A 28 -1.85 -11.90 2.59
C LEU A 28 -1.34 -12.67 1.37
N HIS A 29 -1.75 -12.26 0.17
CA HIS A 29 -1.11 -12.66 -1.09
C HIS A 29 -0.02 -11.67 -1.52
N PHE A 30 0.77 -12.06 -2.53
CA PHE A 30 1.88 -11.27 -3.09
C PHE A 30 1.55 -9.81 -3.40
N GLY A 31 0.34 -9.51 -3.90
CA GLY A 31 -0.09 -8.13 -4.17
C GLY A 31 -0.15 -7.20 -2.96
N HIS A 32 -0.49 -7.69 -1.76
CA HIS A 32 -0.46 -6.86 -0.55
C HIS A 32 0.98 -6.47 -0.20
N ILE A 33 1.90 -7.42 -0.34
CA ILE A 33 3.31 -7.21 -0.01
C ILE A 33 3.95 -6.26 -1.04
N ALA A 34 3.85 -6.61 -2.32
CA ALA A 34 4.48 -5.87 -3.41
C ALA A 34 3.87 -4.48 -3.62
N GLY A 35 2.54 -4.38 -3.58
CA GLY A 35 1.82 -3.16 -3.92
C GLY A 35 1.60 -2.20 -2.76
N VAL A 36 1.82 -2.61 -1.51
CA VAL A 36 1.53 -1.76 -0.34
C VAL A 36 2.63 -1.83 0.71
N PHE A 37 2.85 -2.99 1.33
CA PHE A 37 3.66 -3.07 2.55
C PHE A 37 5.17 -2.90 2.32
N VAL A 38 5.75 -3.48 1.26
CA VAL A 38 7.18 -3.32 0.98
C VAL A 38 7.53 -1.89 0.55
N PRO A 39 6.77 -1.24 -0.35
CA PRO A 39 6.97 0.18 -0.63
C PRO A 39 6.85 1.08 0.61
N ALA A 40 5.84 0.84 1.45
CA ALA A 40 5.65 1.58 2.70
C ALA A 40 6.82 1.38 3.67
N ASP A 41 7.28 0.14 3.84
CA ASP A 41 8.40 -0.19 4.71
C ASP A 41 9.75 0.37 4.21
N PHE A 42 9.99 0.33 2.89
CA PHE A 42 11.15 0.97 2.29
C PHE A 42 11.20 2.44 2.67
N PHE A 43 10.09 3.15 2.48
CA PHE A 43 10.04 4.58 2.80
C PHE A 43 10.12 4.85 4.31
N ALA A 44 9.45 4.04 5.14
CA ALA A 44 9.53 4.15 6.59
C ALA A 44 10.97 3.98 7.09
N ARG A 45 11.71 2.97 6.59
CA ARG A 45 13.14 2.77 6.93
C ARG A 45 14.01 3.93 6.46
N PHE A 46 13.83 4.38 5.22
CA PHE A 46 14.53 5.55 4.70
C PHE A 46 14.30 6.80 5.55
N LEU A 47 13.06 7.05 5.98
CA LEU A 47 12.77 8.17 6.87
C LEU A 47 13.32 7.97 8.28
N ARG A 48 13.38 6.74 8.82
CA ARG A 48 13.98 6.48 10.14
C ARG A 48 15.48 6.76 10.14
N ASP A 49 16.18 6.34 9.09
CA ASP A 49 17.60 6.64 8.88
C ASP A 49 17.83 8.15 8.74
N ARG A 50 16.83 8.86 8.21
CA ARG A 50 16.92 10.29 7.92
C ARG A 50 16.54 11.21 9.08
N LEU A 51 15.43 10.92 9.73
CA LEU A 51 14.77 11.76 10.75
C LEU A 51 15.06 11.26 12.16
N GLY A 52 15.58 10.04 12.31
CA GLY A 52 15.64 9.30 13.57
C GLY A 52 14.40 8.45 13.79
N LYS A 53 14.60 7.26 14.39
CA LYS A 53 13.54 6.26 14.63
C LYS A 53 12.37 6.82 15.45
N GLN A 54 12.67 7.68 16.41
CA GLN A 54 11.69 8.32 17.29
C GLN A 54 10.76 9.32 16.58
N ASN A 55 11.10 9.75 15.37
CA ASN A 55 10.35 10.73 14.57
C ASN A 55 9.54 10.11 13.43
N VAL A 56 9.47 8.77 13.39
CA VAL A 56 8.76 8.05 12.34
C VAL A 56 7.87 6.99 12.96
N LEU A 57 6.60 7.01 12.60
CA LEU A 57 5.60 6.07 13.09
C LEU A 57 4.97 5.36 11.89
N PHE A 58 5.22 4.05 11.75
CA PHE A 58 4.65 3.23 10.69
C PHE A 58 3.56 2.31 11.25
N VAL A 59 2.30 2.63 10.95
CA VAL A 59 1.14 1.88 11.44
C VAL A 59 0.30 1.29 10.32
N SER A 60 -0.27 0.12 10.59
CA SER A 60 -1.27 -0.51 9.75
C SER A 60 -2.08 -1.47 10.61
N GLY A 61 -3.07 -2.14 10.03
CA GLY A 61 -3.73 -3.22 10.72
C GLY A 61 -4.61 -4.07 9.83
N THR A 62 -5.28 -5.00 10.47
CA THR A 62 -6.35 -5.81 9.91
C THR A 62 -7.66 -5.06 10.04
N ASP A 63 -8.40 -4.92 8.94
CA ASP A 63 -9.81 -4.54 8.99
C ASP A 63 -10.61 -5.72 9.56
N CYS A 64 -11.12 -5.53 10.78
CA CYS A 64 -11.76 -6.58 11.56
C CYS A 64 -13.26 -6.69 11.30
N TYR A 65 -13.89 -5.82 10.50
CA TYR A 65 -15.35 -5.72 10.41
C TYR A 65 -15.91 -5.99 9.01
N GLY A 66 -17.25 -6.07 8.93
CA GLY A 66 -17.96 -6.17 7.66
C GLY A 66 -18.50 -7.57 7.31
N SER A 67 -19.42 -7.58 6.32
CA SER A 67 -20.14 -8.80 5.91
C SER A 67 -19.25 -9.92 5.36
N PRO A 68 -18.10 -9.66 4.69
CA PRO A 68 -17.22 -10.73 4.24
C PRO A 68 -16.61 -11.55 5.38
N ILE A 69 -16.40 -10.94 6.56
CA ILE A 69 -15.86 -11.63 7.74
C ILE A 69 -16.93 -12.52 8.36
N MET A 70 -18.16 -12.01 8.54
CA MET A 70 -19.26 -12.83 9.04
C MET A 70 -19.53 -14.04 8.15
N GLU A 71 -19.51 -13.84 6.82
CA GLU A 71 -19.74 -14.92 5.87
C GLU A 71 -18.58 -15.92 5.82
N GLY A 72 -17.33 -15.44 5.92
CA GLY A 72 -16.14 -16.31 6.02
C GLY A 72 -16.16 -17.15 7.30
N TYR A 73 -16.48 -16.53 8.44
CA TYR A 73 -16.63 -17.18 9.73
C TYR A 73 -17.73 -18.24 9.71
N ARG A 74 -18.92 -17.91 9.20
CA ARG A 74 -20.07 -18.83 9.09
C ARG A 74 -19.72 -20.08 8.30
N LYS A 75 -19.12 -19.91 7.10
CA LYS A 75 -18.67 -21.02 6.26
C LYS A 75 -17.66 -21.91 6.97
N ARG A 76 -16.69 -21.31 7.66
CA ARG A 76 -15.70 -22.09 8.43
C ARG A 76 -16.35 -22.89 9.56
N LYS A 77 -17.39 -22.37 10.22
CA LYS A 77 -18.15 -23.14 11.22
C LYS A 77 -18.91 -24.31 10.59
N GLU A 78 -19.60 -24.07 9.49
CA GLU A 78 -20.46 -25.05 8.84
C GLU A 78 -19.68 -26.13 8.10
N ASP A 79 -18.66 -25.74 7.32
CA ASP A 79 -17.93 -26.62 6.40
C ASP A 79 -16.75 -27.32 7.09
N GLU A 80 -16.08 -26.65 8.04
CA GLU A 80 -14.86 -27.14 8.69
C GLU A 80 -15.07 -27.51 10.17
N GLY A 81 -16.27 -27.32 10.71
CA GLY A 81 -16.59 -27.61 12.12
C GLY A 81 -15.90 -26.66 13.11
N TYR A 82 -15.58 -25.43 12.71
CA TYR A 82 -14.91 -24.45 13.56
C TYR A 82 -15.76 -24.07 14.79
N THR A 83 -15.19 -24.17 15.99
CA THR A 83 -15.89 -23.94 17.27
C THR A 83 -15.62 -22.57 17.88
N GLY A 84 -14.60 -21.84 17.40
CA GLY A 84 -14.21 -20.52 17.92
C GLY A 84 -15.28 -19.44 17.70
N THR A 85 -15.09 -18.31 18.38
CA THR A 85 -15.87 -17.08 18.18
C THR A 85 -15.43 -16.36 16.90
N ILE A 86 -16.20 -15.36 16.46
CA ILE A 86 -15.78 -14.51 15.33
C ILE A 86 -14.51 -13.70 15.67
N ILE A 87 -14.30 -13.36 16.95
CA ILE A 87 -13.07 -12.73 17.44
C ILE A 87 -11.89 -13.68 17.27
N ASP A 88 -12.04 -14.96 17.62
CA ASP A 88 -10.98 -15.97 17.44
C ASP A 88 -10.63 -16.11 15.95
N TYR A 89 -11.65 -16.16 15.07
CA TYR A 89 -11.46 -16.22 13.63
C TYR A 89 -10.67 -15.03 13.09
N VAL A 90 -11.04 -13.80 13.49
CA VAL A 90 -10.32 -12.59 13.07
C VAL A 90 -8.92 -12.53 13.67
N THR A 91 -8.75 -12.97 14.92
CA THR A 91 -7.45 -13.03 15.62
C THR A 91 -6.49 -13.99 14.93
N GLU A 92 -6.95 -15.17 14.53
CA GLU A 92 -6.15 -16.14 13.77
C GLU A 92 -5.66 -15.54 12.44
N ASN A 93 -6.55 -14.89 11.68
CA ASN A 93 -6.19 -14.23 10.43
C ASN A 93 -5.22 -13.05 10.67
N HIS A 94 -5.49 -12.21 11.66
CA HIS A 94 -4.62 -11.10 12.06
C HIS A 94 -3.20 -11.59 12.39
N ASN A 95 -3.07 -12.65 13.20
CA ASN A 95 -1.80 -13.23 13.57
C ASN A 95 -1.06 -13.82 12.36
N ALA A 96 -1.77 -14.47 11.45
CA ALA A 96 -1.19 -14.99 10.21
C ALA A 96 -0.68 -13.86 9.29
N GLN A 97 -1.45 -12.78 9.14
CA GLN A 97 -1.04 -11.58 8.39
C GLN A 97 0.20 -10.92 9.03
N LYS A 98 0.17 -10.71 10.36
CA LYS A 98 1.29 -10.14 11.12
C LYS A 98 2.56 -10.98 10.98
N SER A 99 2.43 -12.31 11.08
CA SER A 99 3.56 -13.23 10.93
C SER A 99 4.13 -13.21 9.51
N ALA A 100 3.27 -13.13 8.48
CA ALA A 100 3.71 -12.97 7.11
C ALA A 100 4.50 -11.66 6.93
N LEU A 101 3.98 -10.52 7.39
CA LEU A 101 4.68 -9.23 7.31
C LEU A 101 6.04 -9.26 8.03
N ALA A 102 6.09 -9.84 9.23
CA ALA A 102 7.33 -10.02 9.98
C ALA A 102 8.35 -10.89 9.23
N ALA A 103 7.91 -11.97 8.58
CA ALA A 103 8.77 -12.82 7.76
C ALA A 103 9.35 -12.09 6.54
N TYR A 104 8.67 -11.04 6.04
CA TYR A 104 9.19 -10.14 5.01
C TYR A 104 10.09 -9.00 5.55
N GLY A 105 10.31 -8.94 6.86
CA GLY A 105 11.06 -7.85 7.48
C GLY A 105 10.35 -6.50 7.46
N VAL A 106 9.02 -6.49 7.31
CA VAL A 106 8.23 -5.25 7.39
C VAL A 106 8.24 -4.75 8.83
N SER A 107 8.82 -3.57 9.03
CA SER A 107 9.12 -2.94 10.32
C SER A 107 8.02 -1.97 10.75
N LEU A 108 6.80 -2.49 10.93
CA LEU A 108 5.70 -1.72 11.51
C LEU A 108 5.95 -1.45 13.00
N ASP A 109 5.70 -0.21 13.42
CA ASP A 109 5.63 0.16 14.84
C ASP A 109 4.43 -0.52 15.52
N LEU A 110 3.31 -0.58 14.80
CA LEU A 110 2.12 -1.33 15.22
C LEU A 110 1.39 -1.92 14.01
N TYR A 111 1.17 -3.24 14.05
CA TYR A 111 0.17 -3.92 13.23
C TYR A 111 -0.99 -4.34 14.14
N ALA A 112 -2.10 -3.61 14.08
CA ALA A 112 -3.26 -3.77 14.97
C ALA A 112 -4.44 -4.47 14.27
N GLY A 113 -5.54 -4.71 15.00
CA GLY A 113 -6.84 -5.03 14.40
C GLY A 113 -7.87 -4.04 14.92
N SER A 114 -8.69 -3.45 14.04
CA SER A 114 -9.69 -2.43 14.45
C SER A 114 -10.68 -2.94 15.48
N GLY A 115 -10.93 -4.26 15.52
CA GLY A 115 -11.77 -4.94 16.49
C GLY A 115 -11.04 -5.81 17.50
N LEU A 116 -9.72 -5.67 17.63
CA LEU A 116 -8.89 -6.43 18.59
C LEU A 116 -8.23 -5.50 19.61
N GLU A 117 -8.24 -5.89 20.88
CA GLU A 117 -7.56 -5.13 21.93
C GLU A 117 -6.02 -5.18 21.77
N PRO A 118 -5.29 -4.12 22.14
CA PRO A 118 -5.78 -2.88 22.77
C PRO A 118 -6.40 -1.85 21.80
N ALA A 119 -6.28 -2.05 20.48
CA ALA A 119 -6.67 -1.04 19.49
C ALA A 119 -8.19 -0.82 19.42
N ALA A 120 -9.00 -1.87 19.64
CA ALA A 120 -10.46 -1.79 19.65
C ALA A 120 -11.00 -0.68 20.57
N SER A 121 -10.42 -0.56 21.77
CA SER A 121 -10.83 0.46 22.74
C SER A 121 -10.54 1.89 22.27
N PHE A 122 -9.40 2.14 21.62
CA PHE A 122 -9.08 3.45 21.03
C PHE A 122 -9.96 3.73 19.81
N HIS A 123 -10.11 2.72 18.95
CA HIS A 123 -10.87 2.80 17.72
C HIS A 123 -12.35 3.12 17.99
N ASN A 124 -13.00 2.43 18.92
CA ASN A 124 -14.39 2.69 19.31
C ASN A 124 -14.59 4.13 19.82
N LYS A 125 -13.64 4.64 20.63
CA LYS A 125 -13.70 6.02 21.16
C LYS A 125 -13.54 7.06 20.05
N LEU A 126 -12.57 6.86 19.15
CA LEU A 126 -12.35 7.76 18.02
C LEU A 126 -13.55 7.77 17.09
N THR A 127 -14.08 6.59 16.74
CA THR A 127 -15.26 6.43 15.89
C THR A 127 -16.46 7.18 16.46
N ALA A 128 -16.74 7.05 17.76
CA ALA A 128 -17.81 7.80 18.41
C ALA A 128 -17.59 9.32 18.33
N ALA A 129 -16.35 9.78 18.55
CA ALA A 129 -16.00 11.20 18.46
C ALA A 129 -16.14 11.77 17.05
N VAL A 130 -15.73 11.01 16.02
CA VAL A 130 -15.88 11.39 14.60
C VAL A 130 -17.35 11.54 14.26
N ILE A 131 -18.18 10.54 14.54
CA ILE A 131 -19.61 10.56 14.20
C ILE A 131 -20.32 11.71 14.91
N GLN A 132 -20.08 11.86 16.21
CA GLN A 132 -20.67 12.93 17.00
C GLN A 132 -20.30 14.32 16.43
N ARG A 133 -19.02 14.51 16.07
CA ARG A 133 -18.54 15.78 15.49
C ARG A 133 -19.19 16.09 14.15
N LEU A 134 -19.29 15.11 13.25
CA LEU A 134 -19.93 15.30 11.95
C LEU A 134 -21.42 15.65 12.09
N TYR A 135 -22.11 15.04 13.06
CA TYR A 135 -23.51 15.38 13.37
C TYR A 135 -23.64 16.79 13.94
N GLU A 136 -22.82 17.16 14.93
CA GLU A 136 -22.83 18.49 15.56
C GLU A 136 -22.56 19.63 14.56
N ARG A 137 -21.78 19.36 13.52
CA ARG A 137 -21.50 20.31 12.43
C ARG A 137 -22.53 20.28 11.29
N GLY A 138 -23.52 19.40 11.36
CA GLY A 138 -24.61 19.32 10.38
C GLY A 138 -24.26 18.60 9.09
N TYR A 139 -23.18 17.81 9.05
CA TYR A 139 -22.75 17.04 7.88
C TYR A 139 -23.21 15.58 7.89
N LEU A 140 -23.93 15.14 8.93
CA LEU A 140 -24.62 13.85 8.94
C LEU A 140 -26.12 14.03 8.74
N HIS A 141 -26.65 13.29 7.77
CA HIS A 141 -28.07 13.28 7.46
C HIS A 141 -28.63 11.86 7.56
N LYS A 142 -29.77 11.75 8.23
CA LYS A 142 -30.53 10.51 8.29
C LYS A 142 -31.27 10.30 6.98
N GLN A 143 -31.07 9.12 6.38
CA GLN A 143 -31.80 8.70 5.18
C GLN A 143 -32.35 7.28 5.38
N SER A 144 -33.62 7.09 5.04
CA SER A 144 -34.26 5.78 5.01
C SER A 144 -34.01 5.12 3.66
N THR A 145 -33.26 4.02 3.62
CA THR A 145 -33.10 3.20 2.42
C THR A 145 -33.73 1.82 2.60
N ARG A 146 -34.18 1.18 1.52
CA ARG A 146 -34.67 -0.20 1.58
C ARG A 146 -33.51 -1.19 1.56
N GLN A 147 -33.50 -2.12 2.50
CA GLN A 147 -32.48 -3.17 2.61
C GLN A 147 -33.14 -4.54 2.76
N PHE A 148 -32.41 -5.58 2.36
CA PHE A 148 -32.87 -6.94 2.50
C PHE A 148 -32.93 -7.37 3.97
N TYR A 149 -34.02 -8.03 4.35
CA TYR A 149 -34.26 -8.59 5.66
C TYR A 149 -34.68 -10.04 5.54
N ASP A 150 -34.07 -10.91 6.34
CA ASP A 150 -34.42 -12.31 6.43
C ASP A 150 -35.40 -12.53 7.59
N PRO A 151 -36.69 -12.81 7.33
CA PRO A 151 -37.67 -13.03 8.39
C PRO A 151 -37.44 -14.32 9.18
N GLN A 152 -36.76 -15.32 8.60
CA GLN A 152 -36.46 -16.57 9.29
C GLN A 152 -35.24 -16.43 10.19
N ALA A 153 -34.22 -15.69 9.74
CA ALA A 153 -33.03 -15.40 10.56
C ALA A 153 -33.24 -14.23 11.54
N GLY A 154 -34.29 -13.43 11.35
CA GLY A 154 -34.61 -12.28 12.20
C GLY A 154 -33.58 -11.13 12.10
N GLN A 155 -32.95 -10.94 10.94
CA GLN A 155 -31.90 -9.93 10.77
C GLN A 155 -31.86 -9.32 9.37
N PHE A 156 -31.28 -8.12 9.27
CA PHE A 156 -30.96 -7.50 7.99
C PHE A 156 -29.75 -8.17 7.33
N LEU A 157 -29.75 -8.19 6.00
CA LEU A 157 -28.73 -8.83 5.17
C LEU A 157 -27.97 -7.77 4.38
N ASN A 158 -26.64 -7.83 4.45
CA ASN A 158 -25.76 -6.89 3.75
C ASN A 158 -24.76 -7.62 2.85
N GLY A 159 -24.37 -6.96 1.75
CA GLY A 159 -23.34 -7.43 0.81
C GLY A 159 -23.48 -8.91 0.46
N ARG A 160 -22.49 -9.72 0.86
CA ARG A 160 -22.39 -11.16 0.52
C ARG A 160 -23.43 -12.06 1.19
N GLN A 161 -24.22 -11.55 2.14
CA GLN A 161 -25.30 -12.30 2.79
C GLN A 161 -26.56 -12.45 1.90
N VAL A 162 -26.66 -11.66 0.82
CA VAL A 162 -27.69 -11.82 -0.21
C VAL A 162 -27.00 -12.20 -1.50
N ARG A 163 -27.58 -13.14 -2.24
CA ARG A 163 -27.13 -13.48 -3.59
C ARG A 163 -28.29 -13.41 -4.57
N GLY A 164 -28.03 -12.95 -5.78
CA GLY A 164 -28.99 -12.93 -6.88
C GLY A 164 -28.29 -12.81 -8.22
N HIS A 165 -29.00 -12.29 -9.21
CA HIS A 165 -28.50 -12.01 -10.56
C HIS A 165 -28.42 -10.51 -10.82
N CYS A 166 -27.36 -10.09 -11.51
CA CYS A 166 -27.10 -8.68 -11.77
C CYS A 166 -28.20 -8.10 -12.69
N PRO A 167 -28.83 -6.97 -12.32
CA PRO A 167 -29.85 -6.32 -13.15
C PRO A 167 -29.28 -5.66 -14.41
N VAL A 168 -27.96 -5.46 -14.48
CA VAL A 168 -27.31 -4.79 -15.60
C VAL A 168 -27.38 -5.66 -16.85
N ARG A 169 -28.18 -5.23 -17.83
CA ARG A 169 -28.36 -5.95 -19.10
C ARG A 169 -27.02 -6.18 -19.83
N GLY A 170 -26.72 -7.45 -20.12
CA GLY A 170 -25.48 -7.86 -20.80
C GLY A 170 -24.33 -8.13 -19.84
N CYS A 171 -24.52 -7.95 -18.53
CA CYS A 171 -23.56 -8.36 -17.52
C CYS A 171 -23.43 -9.89 -17.52
N LYS A 172 -22.19 -10.37 -17.61
CA LYS A 172 -21.83 -11.80 -17.51
C LYS A 172 -21.36 -12.19 -16.11
N SER A 173 -21.73 -11.38 -15.12
CA SER A 173 -21.47 -11.65 -13.71
C SER A 173 -22.05 -13.01 -13.33
N GLU A 174 -21.24 -13.84 -12.66
CA GLU A 174 -21.71 -15.12 -12.14
C GLU A 174 -22.50 -14.92 -10.84
N LYS A 175 -22.25 -13.81 -10.13
CA LYS A 175 -22.82 -13.50 -8.81
C LYS A 175 -23.12 -12.01 -8.66
N ALA A 176 -24.36 -11.70 -8.34
CA ALA A 176 -24.73 -10.42 -7.76
C ALA A 176 -25.03 -10.57 -6.27
N TYR A 177 -24.73 -9.51 -5.53
CA TYR A 177 -24.90 -9.35 -4.09
C TYR A 177 -25.89 -8.21 -3.81
N ALA A 178 -26.17 -7.94 -2.54
CA ALA A 178 -27.23 -7.01 -2.10
C ALA A 178 -27.36 -5.75 -2.98
N ASP A 179 -26.27 -5.02 -3.19
CA ASP A 179 -26.20 -3.72 -3.86
C ASP A 179 -25.06 -3.62 -4.90
N GLU A 180 -24.36 -4.72 -5.18
CA GLU A 180 -23.27 -4.79 -6.15
C GLU A 180 -23.13 -6.17 -6.81
N CYS A 181 -22.52 -6.26 -8.00
CA CYS A 181 -22.13 -7.57 -8.59
C CYS A 181 -20.62 -7.83 -8.53
N ASP A 182 -20.22 -9.09 -8.77
CA ASP A 182 -18.81 -9.52 -8.77
C ASP A 182 -17.92 -8.85 -9.85
N LEU A 183 -18.53 -8.20 -10.84
CA LEU A 183 -17.89 -7.35 -11.85
C LEU A 183 -17.90 -5.85 -11.46
N GLY A 184 -18.40 -5.49 -10.28
CA GLY A 184 -18.36 -4.13 -9.72
C GLY A 184 -19.48 -3.19 -10.16
N HIS A 185 -20.55 -3.70 -10.78
CA HIS A 185 -21.73 -2.84 -11.03
C HIS A 185 -22.48 -2.61 -9.73
N GLN A 186 -22.70 -1.35 -9.36
CA GLN A 186 -23.58 -0.96 -8.26
C GLN A 186 -25.01 -0.78 -8.75
N PHE A 187 -25.98 -1.18 -7.93
CA PHE A 187 -27.41 -1.04 -8.20
C PHE A 187 -28.18 -0.97 -6.88
N ASN A 188 -29.43 -0.50 -6.93
CA ASN A 188 -30.29 -0.50 -5.76
C ASN A 188 -30.65 -1.95 -5.39
N PRO A 189 -30.76 -2.29 -4.09
CA PRO A 189 -31.16 -3.64 -3.67
C PRO A 189 -32.46 -4.14 -4.31
N GLU A 190 -33.41 -3.25 -4.59
CA GLU A 190 -34.68 -3.58 -5.24
C GLU A 190 -34.54 -4.10 -6.67
N GLU A 191 -33.42 -3.77 -7.33
CA GLU A 191 -33.13 -4.19 -8.70
C GLU A 191 -32.51 -5.60 -8.75
N LEU A 192 -32.03 -6.13 -7.62
CA LEU A 192 -31.40 -7.46 -7.58
C LEU A 192 -32.41 -8.55 -7.99
N ILE A 193 -32.08 -9.30 -9.03
CA ILE A 193 -32.98 -10.33 -9.58
C ILE A 193 -32.84 -11.61 -8.77
N ALA A 194 -33.98 -12.20 -8.37
CA ALA A 194 -34.07 -13.44 -7.62
C ALA A 194 -33.17 -13.44 -6.36
N PRO A 195 -33.38 -12.51 -5.41
CA PRO A 195 -32.59 -12.43 -4.21
C PRO A 195 -32.83 -13.66 -3.33
N VAL A 196 -31.75 -14.21 -2.79
CA VAL A 196 -31.74 -15.37 -1.89
C VAL A 196 -30.83 -15.06 -0.70
N SER A 197 -31.36 -15.25 0.50
CA SER A 197 -30.60 -15.19 1.73
C SER A 197 -29.56 -16.31 1.77
N GLN A 198 -28.29 -15.99 1.96
CA GLN A 198 -27.25 -16.99 2.20
C GLN A 198 -27.31 -17.59 3.62
N LEU A 199 -28.14 -17.03 4.52
CA LEU A 199 -28.29 -17.53 5.88
C LEU A 199 -29.34 -18.64 5.98
N THR A 200 -30.47 -18.49 5.30
CA THR A 200 -31.63 -19.41 5.43
C THR A 200 -32.07 -20.03 4.10
N GLY A 201 -31.57 -19.53 2.97
CA GLY A 201 -32.04 -19.91 1.64
C GLY A 201 -33.41 -19.32 1.25
N ALA A 202 -34.04 -18.52 2.12
CA ALA A 202 -35.32 -17.86 1.83
C ALA A 202 -35.15 -16.66 0.89
N THR A 203 -36.22 -16.25 0.22
CA THR A 203 -36.29 -14.94 -0.46
C THR A 203 -36.42 -13.84 0.59
N PRO A 204 -35.46 -12.92 0.71
CA PRO A 204 -35.51 -11.85 1.69
C PRO A 204 -36.51 -10.76 1.30
N GLU A 205 -37.04 -10.06 2.31
CA GLU A 205 -37.96 -8.93 2.16
C GLU A 205 -37.18 -7.62 2.08
N LEU A 206 -37.70 -6.60 1.39
CA LEU A 206 -37.14 -5.25 1.47
C LEU A 206 -37.83 -4.48 2.59
N ARG A 207 -37.06 -3.99 3.56
CA ARG A 207 -37.56 -3.17 4.67
C ARG A 207 -36.83 -1.83 4.71
N PRO A 208 -37.53 -0.72 5.02
CA PRO A 208 -36.88 0.56 5.23
C PRO A 208 -35.99 0.49 6.47
N VAL A 209 -34.83 1.13 6.40
CA VAL A 209 -33.92 1.29 7.53
C VAL A 209 -33.24 2.65 7.44
N ASP A 210 -33.28 3.35 8.57
CA ASP A 210 -32.60 4.62 8.73
C ASP A 210 -31.10 4.40 8.93
N ASN A 211 -30.30 5.11 8.13
CA ASN A 211 -28.86 5.14 8.27
C ASN A 211 -28.38 6.59 8.19
N TRP A 212 -27.23 6.85 8.80
CA TRP A 212 -26.54 8.13 8.71
C TRP A 212 -25.63 8.16 7.48
N TYR A 213 -25.75 9.23 6.71
CA TYR A 213 -24.93 9.53 5.54
C TYR A 213 -24.18 10.83 5.77
N PHE A 214 -22.90 10.83 5.42
CA PHE A 214 -22.07 12.01 5.37
C PHE A 214 -22.34 12.79 4.08
N ASP A 215 -22.51 14.10 4.19
CA ASP A 215 -22.76 15.01 3.06
C ASP A 215 -21.50 15.29 2.24
N LEU A 216 -20.91 14.23 1.68
CA LEU A 216 -19.74 14.31 0.81
C LEU A 216 -19.90 15.31 -0.36
N PRO A 217 -21.08 15.42 -1.02
CA PRO A 217 -21.27 16.41 -2.09
C PRO A 217 -21.05 17.87 -1.69
N ALA A 218 -21.21 18.22 -0.40
CA ALA A 218 -20.95 19.58 0.09
C ALA A 218 -19.49 20.00 -0.03
N PHE A 219 -18.56 19.04 -0.13
CA PHE A 219 -17.11 19.27 -0.12
C PHE A 219 -16.50 19.26 -1.52
N ARG A 220 -17.31 19.39 -2.58
CA ARG A 220 -16.82 19.38 -3.96
C ARG A 220 -15.75 20.45 -4.21
N HIS A 221 -15.95 21.66 -3.68
CA HIS A 221 -15.05 22.78 -3.93
C HIS A 221 -13.67 22.56 -3.29
N GLU A 222 -13.67 22.12 -2.03
CA GLU A 222 -12.47 21.79 -1.27
C GLU A 222 -11.69 20.65 -1.94
N LEU A 223 -12.39 19.63 -2.45
CA LEU A 223 -11.78 18.53 -3.20
C LEU A 223 -11.20 19.01 -4.54
N GLU A 224 -11.88 19.91 -5.26
CA GLU A 224 -11.35 20.50 -6.50
C GLU A 224 -10.06 21.29 -6.23
N GLN A 225 -10.03 22.10 -5.17
CA GLN A 225 -8.83 22.83 -4.76
C GLN A 225 -7.69 21.88 -4.38
N LEU A 226 -7.97 20.84 -3.59
CA LEU A 226 -6.97 19.84 -3.22
C LEU A 226 -6.39 19.12 -4.45
N MET A 227 -7.21 18.84 -5.48
CA MET A 227 -6.70 18.27 -6.73
C MET A 227 -5.79 19.24 -7.48
N ASP A 228 -6.07 20.54 -7.47
CA ASP A 228 -5.21 21.54 -8.09
C ASP A 228 -3.85 21.63 -7.37
N GLU A 229 -3.85 21.52 -6.04
CA GLU A 229 -2.63 21.44 -5.22
C GLU A 229 -1.83 20.16 -5.51
N TRP A 230 -2.50 19.01 -5.56
CA TRP A 230 -1.87 17.72 -5.87
C TRP A 230 -1.40 17.59 -7.33
N ASP A 231 -1.99 18.30 -8.29
CA ASP A 231 -1.57 18.27 -9.70
C ASP A 231 -0.16 18.85 -9.91
N VAL A 232 0.33 19.70 -8.98
CA VAL A 232 1.67 20.29 -9.02
C VAL A 232 2.63 19.72 -7.97
N ASP A 233 2.14 18.86 -7.07
CA ASP A 233 2.96 18.18 -6.08
C ASP A 233 3.70 16.99 -6.71
N PRO A 234 5.05 17.00 -6.77
CA PRO A 234 5.82 15.90 -7.35
C PRO A 234 5.70 14.58 -6.57
N GLN A 235 5.18 14.60 -5.34
CA GLN A 235 4.95 13.42 -4.51
C GLN A 235 3.61 12.74 -4.80
N VAL A 236 2.66 13.43 -5.45
CA VAL A 236 1.34 12.88 -5.77
C VAL A 236 1.30 12.42 -7.22
N ARG A 237 0.90 11.16 -7.41
CA ARG A 237 0.88 10.54 -8.73
C ARG A 237 -0.33 11.00 -9.53
N ALA A 238 -0.14 11.30 -10.81
CA ALA A 238 -1.21 11.75 -11.70
C ALA A 238 -2.43 10.80 -11.79
N VAL A 239 -2.27 9.51 -11.47
CA VAL A 239 -3.41 8.57 -11.42
C VAL A 239 -4.40 8.94 -10.30
N VAL A 240 -3.91 9.53 -9.20
CA VAL A 240 -4.74 9.94 -8.06
C VAL A 240 -5.69 11.04 -8.51
N THR A 241 -5.15 12.18 -8.97
CA THR A 241 -5.96 13.35 -9.33
C THR A 241 -6.90 13.05 -10.50
N LYS A 242 -6.43 12.31 -11.51
CA LYS A 242 -7.27 11.85 -12.63
C LYS A 242 -8.45 11.01 -12.14
N THR A 243 -8.21 10.05 -11.25
CA THR A 243 -9.28 9.16 -10.74
C THR A 243 -10.26 9.90 -9.85
N VAL A 244 -9.78 10.83 -9.00
CA VAL A 244 -10.66 11.66 -8.15
C VAL A 244 -11.57 12.55 -9.00
N ARG A 245 -11.03 13.23 -10.02
CA ARG A 245 -11.81 14.11 -10.90
C ARG A 245 -12.92 13.40 -11.66
N GLU A 246 -12.82 12.08 -11.88
CA GLU A 246 -13.93 11.28 -12.44
C GLU A 246 -15.18 11.29 -11.54
N SER A 247 -15.03 11.52 -10.23
CA SER A 247 -16.13 11.64 -9.27
C SER A 247 -16.58 13.08 -9.01
N LEU A 248 -15.79 14.08 -9.43
CA LEU A 248 -16.09 15.50 -9.25
C LEU A 248 -16.88 16.11 -10.43
N VAL A 249 -17.31 15.28 -11.38
CA VAL A 249 -18.12 15.73 -12.52
C VAL A 249 -19.58 15.95 -12.11
N ASP A 250 -20.28 16.75 -12.91
CA ASP A 250 -21.70 17.02 -12.67
C ASP A 250 -22.55 15.73 -12.74
N PRO A 251 -23.63 15.65 -11.95
CA PRO A 251 -24.58 14.56 -12.02
C PRO A 251 -25.20 14.43 -13.43
N ILE A 252 -24.92 13.31 -14.11
CA ILE A 252 -25.39 13.06 -15.49
C ILE A 252 -26.22 11.79 -15.59
N VAL A 253 -27.24 11.82 -16.45
CA VAL A 253 -28.03 10.66 -16.90
C VAL A 253 -27.89 10.49 -18.41
N TYR A 254 -27.63 9.27 -18.87
CA TYR A 254 -27.56 8.88 -20.28
C TYR A 254 -28.80 8.08 -20.66
N ILE A 255 -29.52 8.53 -21.69
CA ILE A 255 -30.76 7.93 -22.19
C ILE A 255 -30.59 7.53 -23.65
N GLN A 256 -30.97 6.31 -23.99
CA GLN A 256 -30.88 5.84 -25.39
C GLN A 256 -31.83 6.64 -26.30
N ASN A 257 -31.40 6.98 -27.51
CA ASN A 257 -32.17 7.79 -28.46
C ASN A 257 -33.56 7.20 -28.77
N LYS A 258 -33.72 5.88 -28.68
CA LYS A 258 -35.01 5.20 -28.86
C LYS A 258 -36.08 5.59 -27.81
N PHE A 259 -35.67 6.15 -26.68
CA PHE A 259 -36.56 6.62 -25.61
C PHE A 259 -36.79 8.13 -25.70
N ARG A 260 -36.40 8.78 -26.80
CA ARG A 260 -36.53 10.23 -26.98
C ARG A 260 -37.98 10.71 -26.85
N GLU A 261 -38.91 10.05 -27.52
CA GLU A 261 -40.34 10.42 -27.43
C GLU A 261 -40.89 10.31 -26.01
N GLN A 262 -40.47 9.28 -25.26
CA GLN A 262 -40.88 9.08 -23.87
C GLN A 262 -40.27 10.16 -22.97
N TYR A 263 -38.99 10.50 -23.17
CA TYR A 263 -38.35 11.59 -22.48
C TYR A 263 -39.05 12.92 -22.78
N ASP A 264 -39.33 13.23 -24.04
CA ASP A 264 -40.01 14.46 -24.44
C ASP A 264 -41.41 14.60 -23.81
N ALA A 265 -42.08 13.47 -23.53
CA ALA A 265 -43.37 13.43 -22.84
C ALA A 265 -43.29 13.72 -21.32
N VAL A 266 -42.12 13.52 -20.69
CA VAL A 266 -41.94 13.71 -19.24
C VAL A 266 -40.95 14.82 -18.87
N LYS A 267 -40.26 15.42 -19.84
CA LYS A 267 -39.19 16.41 -19.61
C LYS A 267 -39.61 17.60 -18.74
N ASP A 268 -40.86 18.04 -18.84
CA ASP A 268 -41.40 19.18 -18.09
C ASP A 268 -41.70 18.82 -16.62
N GLN A 269 -41.68 17.52 -16.27
CA GLN A 269 -41.84 17.01 -14.91
C GLN A 269 -40.48 16.84 -14.21
N LEU A 270 -39.38 16.92 -14.95
CA LEU A 270 -38.04 16.74 -14.41
C LEU A 270 -37.55 18.02 -13.72
N PRO A 271 -36.66 17.89 -12.72
CA PRO A 271 -35.88 19.03 -12.22
C PRO A 271 -35.12 19.75 -13.33
N ALA A 272 -34.69 20.99 -13.09
CA ALA A 272 -33.91 21.76 -14.07
C ALA A 272 -32.66 20.98 -14.52
N HIS A 273 -32.51 20.83 -15.84
CA HIS A 273 -31.44 20.04 -16.43
C HIS A 273 -30.98 20.61 -17.78
N GLY A 274 -29.72 20.39 -18.10
CA GLY A 274 -29.17 20.62 -19.44
C GLY A 274 -29.33 19.38 -20.30
N LEU A 275 -29.77 19.54 -21.54
CA LEU A 275 -29.86 18.46 -22.53
C LEU A 275 -28.68 18.56 -23.51
N THR A 276 -27.89 17.50 -23.60
CA THR A 276 -26.86 17.35 -24.64
C THR A 276 -27.30 16.27 -25.62
N GLU A 277 -27.55 16.68 -26.86
CA GLU A 277 -27.99 15.81 -27.94
C GLU A 277 -26.91 14.82 -28.38
N ALA A 278 -27.33 13.65 -28.85
CA ALA A 278 -26.42 12.66 -29.42
C ALA A 278 -25.79 13.20 -30.71
N VAL A 279 -24.46 13.12 -30.84
CA VAL A 279 -23.73 13.57 -32.03
C VAL A 279 -23.24 12.38 -32.86
N GLY A 280 -23.41 12.44 -34.18
CA GLY A 280 -22.94 11.42 -35.11
C GLY A 280 -23.60 10.05 -34.87
N ASN A 281 -22.78 9.03 -34.60
CA ASN A 281 -23.24 7.65 -34.39
C ASN A 281 -23.53 7.32 -32.91
N GLN A 282 -23.60 8.32 -32.02
CA GLN A 282 -23.93 8.10 -30.62
C GLN A 282 -25.38 7.60 -30.47
N SER A 283 -25.57 6.56 -29.67
CA SER A 283 -26.87 5.91 -29.48
C SER A 283 -27.67 6.45 -28.29
N SER A 284 -27.13 7.44 -27.58
CA SER A 284 -27.73 8.02 -26.38
C SER A 284 -27.48 9.53 -26.33
N PHE A 285 -28.46 10.28 -25.84
CA PHE A 285 -28.34 11.67 -25.41
C PHE A 285 -28.13 11.72 -23.89
N SER A 286 -27.75 12.88 -23.35
CA SER A 286 -27.47 13.02 -21.91
C SER A 286 -28.14 14.23 -21.28
N LEU A 287 -28.47 14.09 -20.00
CA LEU A 287 -29.07 15.10 -19.15
C LEU A 287 -28.12 15.41 -18.00
N THR A 288 -27.75 16.67 -17.83
CA THR A 288 -26.90 17.15 -16.73
C THR A 288 -27.76 17.89 -15.72
N PHE A 289 -27.61 17.57 -14.44
CA PHE A 289 -28.35 18.16 -13.33
C PHE A 289 -27.43 18.98 -12.44
N ALA A 290 -27.98 20.00 -11.78
CA ALA A 290 -27.22 20.84 -10.86
C ALA A 290 -26.78 20.08 -9.60
N THR A 291 -27.63 19.18 -9.09
CA THR A 291 -27.36 18.40 -7.87
C THR A 291 -27.64 16.92 -8.06
N TRP A 292 -27.01 16.09 -7.24
CA TRP A 292 -27.26 14.65 -7.24
C TRP A 292 -28.72 14.34 -6.85
N SER A 293 -29.32 15.16 -5.97
CA SER A 293 -30.71 15.02 -5.54
C SER A 293 -31.68 15.28 -6.68
N ASP A 294 -31.42 16.30 -7.51
CA ASP A 294 -32.22 16.58 -8.70
C ASP A 294 -32.11 15.45 -9.73
N ARG A 295 -30.91 14.91 -9.93
CA ARG A 295 -30.72 13.71 -10.75
C ARG A 295 -31.53 12.53 -10.23
N ASP A 296 -31.53 12.30 -8.91
CA ASP A 296 -32.25 11.16 -8.32
C ASP A 296 -33.78 11.32 -8.37
N LYS A 297 -34.32 12.53 -8.18
CA LYS A 297 -35.75 12.81 -8.46
C LYS A 297 -36.12 12.55 -9.92
N ALA A 298 -35.22 12.86 -10.85
CA ALA A 298 -35.43 12.56 -12.26
C ALA A 298 -35.48 11.05 -12.53
N ARG A 299 -34.68 10.24 -11.80
CA ARG A 299 -34.70 8.77 -11.92
C ARG A 299 -36.07 8.18 -11.62
N GLU A 300 -36.72 8.61 -10.55
CA GLU A 300 -38.07 8.17 -10.19
C GLU A 300 -39.07 8.43 -11.33
N THR A 301 -38.95 9.61 -11.97
CA THR A 301 -39.78 9.99 -13.12
C THR A 301 -39.50 9.11 -14.34
N PHE A 302 -38.22 8.81 -14.61
CA PHE A 302 -37.82 7.93 -15.72
C PHE A 302 -38.32 6.49 -15.53
N GLU A 303 -38.20 5.96 -14.31
CA GLU A 303 -38.67 4.62 -13.97
C GLU A 303 -40.19 4.51 -14.14
N ALA A 304 -40.95 5.50 -13.64
CA ALA A 304 -42.40 5.57 -13.82
C ALA A 304 -42.81 5.66 -15.31
N ALA A 305 -41.98 6.31 -16.14
CA ALA A 305 -42.19 6.46 -17.59
C ALA A 305 -41.67 5.26 -18.40
N GLY A 306 -41.07 4.25 -17.77
CA GLY A 306 -40.48 3.10 -18.45
C GLY A 306 -39.22 3.42 -19.28
N ILE A 307 -38.58 4.56 -19.01
CA ILE A 307 -37.36 5.01 -19.68
C ILE A 307 -36.17 4.30 -19.03
N ARG A 308 -35.35 3.62 -19.84
CA ARG A 308 -34.09 3.06 -19.33
C ARG A 308 -32.96 4.05 -19.51
N PHE A 309 -32.20 4.24 -18.45
CA PHE A 309 -31.09 5.16 -18.39
C PHE A 309 -29.86 4.52 -17.75
N ARG A 310 -28.73 5.23 -17.81
CA ARG A 310 -27.51 4.98 -17.02
C ARG A 310 -27.07 6.27 -16.38
N THR A 311 -26.51 6.23 -15.18
CA THR A 311 -25.96 7.41 -14.52
C THR A 311 -24.45 7.51 -14.74
N GLY A 312 -23.94 8.73 -14.81
CA GLY A 312 -22.51 9.01 -14.69
C GLY A 312 -22.03 8.91 -13.24
N LYS A 313 -20.71 8.91 -13.07
CA LYS A 313 -20.08 9.14 -11.76
C LYS A 313 -20.38 10.58 -11.31
N THR A 314 -20.47 10.78 -10.00
CA THR A 314 -20.59 12.08 -9.31
C THR A 314 -20.48 11.79 -7.81
N LEU A 315 -20.17 12.81 -7.01
CA LEU A 315 -20.26 12.70 -5.57
C LEU A 315 -21.71 12.38 -5.15
N LEU A 316 -21.83 11.48 -4.17
CA LEU A 316 -23.08 11.09 -3.52
C LEU A 316 -22.87 11.11 -2.00
N PRO A 317 -23.95 11.28 -1.21
CA PRO A 317 -23.87 11.12 0.23
C PRO A 317 -23.21 9.77 0.58
N PHE A 318 -22.22 9.82 1.44
CA PHE A 318 -21.39 8.67 1.77
C PHE A 318 -21.97 7.97 3.00
N ARG A 319 -22.40 6.72 2.84
CA ARG A 319 -23.03 5.95 3.94
C ARG A 319 -22.02 5.70 5.07
N ILE A 320 -22.34 6.16 6.28
CA ILE A 320 -21.49 5.99 7.47
C ILE A 320 -21.95 4.78 8.29
N THR A 321 -23.25 4.64 8.53
CA THR A 321 -23.78 3.58 9.39
C THR A 321 -24.52 2.49 8.61
N GLY A 322 -24.61 1.33 9.25
CA GLY A 322 -25.31 0.14 8.83
C GLY A 322 -25.94 -0.57 10.02
N ASN A 323 -26.44 -1.77 9.75
CA ASN A 323 -27.19 -2.63 10.68
C ASN A 323 -26.58 -4.04 10.72
N ILE A 324 -25.27 -4.13 10.49
CA ILE A 324 -24.54 -5.40 10.56
C ILE A 324 -24.24 -5.72 12.03
N SER A 325 -24.42 -6.98 12.43
CA SER A 325 -24.22 -7.43 13.81
C SER A 325 -22.74 -7.45 14.25
N TRP A 326 -21.81 -7.46 13.29
CA TRP A 326 -20.37 -7.41 13.53
C TRP A 326 -19.76 -6.14 12.93
N GLY A 327 -19.67 -5.10 13.75
CA GLY A 327 -19.16 -3.78 13.39
C GLY A 327 -18.89 -2.93 14.64
N VAL A 328 -18.27 -1.76 14.45
CA VAL A 328 -18.12 -0.77 15.52
C VAL A 328 -19.49 -0.20 15.88
N PRO A 329 -19.92 -0.17 17.16
CA PRO A 329 -21.19 0.44 17.53
C PRO A 329 -21.22 1.93 17.18
N ALA A 330 -22.27 2.37 16.47
CA ALA A 330 -22.49 3.79 16.23
C ALA A 330 -23.15 4.44 17.48
N PRO A 331 -22.85 5.72 17.78
CA PRO A 331 -23.54 6.44 18.85
C PRO A 331 -25.03 6.60 18.56
N VAL A 332 -25.86 6.60 19.60
CA VAL A 332 -27.30 6.85 19.49
C VAL A 332 -27.54 8.34 19.28
N ILE A 333 -28.09 8.70 18.12
CA ILE A 333 -28.39 10.08 17.71
C ILE A 333 -29.84 10.12 17.21
N GLU A 334 -30.60 11.14 17.63
CA GLU A 334 -32.04 11.30 17.27
C GLU A 334 -32.85 9.99 17.44
N GLU A 335 -32.68 9.29 18.57
CA GLU A 335 -33.36 8.01 18.88
C GLU A 335 -33.02 6.86 17.92
N THR A 336 -32.12 7.07 16.96
CA THR A 336 -31.63 6.04 16.04
C THR A 336 -30.61 5.18 16.77
N SER A 337 -30.98 3.95 17.11
CA SER A 337 -30.16 2.99 17.86
C SER A 337 -29.81 1.75 17.04
N ASP A 338 -29.00 0.86 17.63
CA ASP A 338 -28.68 -0.48 17.09
C ASP A 338 -28.00 -0.46 15.71
N LEU A 339 -27.36 0.66 15.39
CA LEU A 339 -26.54 0.81 14.19
C LEU A 339 -25.07 0.51 14.49
N THR A 340 -24.38 -0.01 13.48
CA THR A 340 -22.92 -0.17 13.46
C THR A 340 -22.33 0.70 12.36
N VAL A 341 -21.08 1.08 12.50
CA VAL A 341 -20.36 1.85 11.48
C VAL A 341 -19.94 0.89 10.37
N TRP A 342 -20.14 1.31 9.13
CA TRP A 342 -19.75 0.51 7.97
C TRP A 342 -18.22 0.43 7.90
N CYS A 343 -17.67 -0.72 7.50
CA CYS A 343 -16.23 -0.98 7.59
C CYS A 343 -15.37 -0.01 6.76
N TRP A 344 -15.86 0.41 5.59
CA TRP A 344 -15.13 1.37 4.76
C TRP A 344 -14.94 2.73 5.46
N PRO A 345 -15.97 3.43 5.98
CA PRO A 345 -15.79 4.64 6.76
C PRO A 345 -14.81 4.48 7.92
N GLU A 346 -15.00 3.48 8.80
CA GLU A 346 -14.16 3.36 9.99
C GLU A 346 -12.69 3.10 9.68
N SER A 347 -12.42 2.38 8.59
CA SER A 347 -11.05 2.15 8.13
C SER A 347 -10.29 3.43 7.77
N LEU A 348 -10.98 4.54 7.46
CA LEU A 348 -10.33 5.81 7.08
C LEU A 348 -9.71 6.54 8.27
N TRP A 349 -10.31 6.43 9.47
CA TRP A 349 -9.73 7.01 10.70
C TRP A 349 -9.07 5.96 11.59
N ALA A 350 -9.10 4.68 11.21
CA ALA A 350 -8.37 3.62 11.89
C ALA A 350 -6.86 3.93 12.04
N PRO A 351 -6.14 4.49 11.05
CA PRO A 351 -4.72 4.87 11.23
C PRO A 351 -4.47 5.83 12.39
N ILE A 352 -5.38 6.77 12.66
CA ILE A 352 -5.31 7.66 13.82
C ILE A 352 -5.47 6.85 15.11
N SER A 353 -6.45 5.95 15.18
CA SER A 353 -6.63 5.08 16.36
C SER A 353 -5.45 4.12 16.59
N PHE A 354 -4.80 3.66 15.53
CA PHE A 354 -3.58 2.86 15.62
C PHE A 354 -2.38 3.69 16.06
N THR A 355 -2.29 4.94 15.62
CA THR A 355 -1.31 5.91 16.16
C THR A 355 -1.51 6.09 17.66
N GLN A 356 -2.75 6.35 18.10
CA GLN A 356 -3.08 6.46 19.53
C GLN A 356 -2.68 5.21 20.31
N THR A 357 -2.94 4.03 19.75
CA THR A 357 -2.60 2.75 20.37
C THR A 357 -1.09 2.54 20.45
N ALA A 358 -0.34 2.82 19.38
CA ALA A 358 1.11 2.70 19.34
C ALA A 358 1.77 3.60 20.39
N LEU A 359 1.36 4.87 20.44
CA LEU A 359 1.87 5.84 21.41
C LEU A 359 1.53 5.46 22.86
N ALA A 360 0.32 4.96 23.11
CA ALA A 360 -0.12 4.58 24.46
C ALA A 360 0.49 3.27 24.98
N THR A 361 0.94 2.39 24.09
CA THR A 361 1.49 1.07 24.44
C THR A 361 3.00 1.00 24.38
N ALA A 362 3.66 2.00 23.80
CA ALA A 362 5.11 2.06 23.72
C ALA A 362 5.76 2.42 25.07
N SER A 363 7.00 1.97 25.24
CA SER A 363 7.82 2.41 26.37
C SER A 363 8.19 3.89 26.25
N GLU A 364 8.40 4.53 27.40
CA GLU A 364 8.82 5.93 27.47
C GLU A 364 10.10 6.17 26.64
N GLY A 365 10.11 7.25 25.85
CA GLY A 365 11.24 7.61 24.99
C GLY A 365 11.30 6.91 23.62
N CYS A 366 10.36 6.01 23.30
CA CYS A 366 10.29 5.40 21.95
C CYS A 366 9.99 6.40 20.83
N TYR A 367 9.19 7.42 21.14
CA TYR A 367 8.72 8.41 20.18
C TYR A 367 9.05 9.82 20.67
N SER A 368 9.23 10.77 19.76
CA SER A 368 9.54 12.16 20.09
C SER A 368 8.42 12.90 20.80
N THR A 369 7.19 12.39 20.70
CA THR A 369 6.01 12.85 21.43
C THR A 369 4.99 11.73 21.57
N THR A 370 4.22 11.76 22.67
CA THR A 370 3.14 10.82 22.97
C THR A 370 1.75 11.37 22.62
N ASP A 371 1.64 12.64 22.23
CA ASP A 371 0.36 13.20 21.74
C ASP A 371 0.19 12.87 20.26
N TRP A 372 -0.83 12.10 19.90
CA TRP A 372 -1.12 11.75 18.52
C TRP A 372 -1.39 12.99 17.65
N ARG A 373 -1.83 14.12 18.22
CA ARG A 373 -2.07 15.35 17.45
C ARG A 373 -0.78 15.92 16.87
N ASP A 374 0.34 15.77 17.56
CA ASP A 374 1.64 16.26 17.07
C ASP A 374 2.11 15.54 15.79
N TRP A 375 1.52 14.39 15.50
CA TRP A 375 1.80 13.55 14.33
C TRP A 375 0.83 13.80 13.17
N TRP A 376 -0.40 14.24 13.46
CA TRP A 376 -1.49 14.35 12.47
C TRP A 376 -1.93 15.80 12.18
N THR A 377 -1.56 16.76 13.03
CA THR A 377 -2.03 18.16 12.93
C THR A 377 -0.90 19.18 12.83
N SER A 378 0.32 18.85 13.25
CA SER A 378 1.43 19.81 13.30
C SER A 378 2.03 20.13 11.94
N GLU A 379 2.44 21.39 11.75
CA GLU A 379 3.04 21.89 10.51
C GLU A 379 4.33 21.18 10.09
N ASP A 380 5.09 20.65 11.06
CA ASP A 380 6.33 19.91 10.85
C ASP A 380 6.13 18.38 10.76
N ALA A 381 4.89 17.90 10.78
CA ALA A 381 4.53 16.51 10.55
C ALA A 381 3.88 16.29 9.17
N GLN A 382 4.07 15.11 8.58
CA GLN A 382 3.43 14.68 7.34
C GLN A 382 2.92 13.24 7.44
N VAL A 383 1.76 12.97 6.86
CA VAL A 383 1.18 11.62 6.75
C VAL A 383 1.35 11.12 5.32
N PHE A 384 1.90 9.90 5.16
CA PHE A 384 2.12 9.24 3.87
C PHE A 384 1.27 7.97 3.79
N GLN A 385 0.29 7.96 2.89
CA GLN A 385 -0.76 6.95 2.84
C GLN A 385 -0.56 5.98 1.67
N PHE A 386 0.08 4.83 1.92
CA PHE A 386 0.30 3.80 0.90
C PHE A 386 -0.95 2.96 0.66
N ILE A 387 -1.43 2.98 -0.58
CA ILE A 387 -2.67 2.30 -0.99
C ILE A 387 -2.53 1.64 -2.36
N GLY A 388 -3.38 0.66 -2.65
CA GLY A 388 -3.62 0.24 -4.03
C GLY A 388 -4.56 1.22 -4.74
N GLN A 389 -4.44 1.33 -6.07
CA GLN A 389 -5.25 2.26 -6.88
C GLN A 389 -6.78 2.10 -6.71
N ASP A 390 -7.25 0.91 -6.32
CA ASP A 390 -8.69 0.66 -6.12
C ASP A 390 -9.25 1.41 -4.89
N ASN A 391 -8.37 1.88 -3.99
CA ASN A 391 -8.73 2.62 -2.78
C ASN A 391 -8.69 4.14 -2.94
N ILE A 392 -8.38 4.67 -4.14
CA ILE A 392 -8.27 6.12 -4.38
C ILE A 392 -9.57 6.83 -4.00
N TYR A 393 -10.75 6.30 -4.35
CA TYR A 393 -12.01 6.94 -3.98
C TYR A 393 -12.14 7.17 -2.46
N PHE A 394 -11.79 6.18 -1.66
CA PHE A 394 -11.98 6.26 -0.21
C PHE A 394 -10.96 7.21 0.44
N TYR A 395 -9.67 7.07 0.11
CA TYR A 395 -8.60 7.84 0.75
C TYR A 395 -8.34 9.22 0.12
N CYS A 396 -8.84 9.46 -1.10
CA CYS A 396 -8.57 10.68 -1.86
C CYS A 396 -9.85 11.47 -2.22
N VAL A 397 -11.03 10.96 -1.85
CA VAL A 397 -12.32 11.68 -1.98
C VAL A 397 -13.04 11.71 -0.64
N ALA A 398 -13.38 10.54 -0.09
CA ALA A 398 -14.15 10.47 1.14
C ALA A 398 -13.36 10.98 2.36
N GLN A 399 -12.12 10.52 2.55
CA GLN A 399 -11.29 10.92 3.70
C GLN A 399 -10.94 12.42 3.71
N PRO A 400 -10.49 13.05 2.60
CA PRO A 400 -10.21 14.48 2.63
C PRO A 400 -11.42 15.32 3.01
N ALA A 401 -12.59 15.01 2.45
CA ALA A 401 -13.84 15.66 2.82
C ALA A 401 -14.21 15.41 4.30
N LEU A 402 -13.98 14.20 4.83
CA LEU A 402 -14.15 13.94 6.25
C LEU A 402 -13.22 14.80 7.10
N TRP A 403 -11.97 15.03 6.71
CA TRP A 403 -11.02 15.83 7.49
C TRP A 403 -11.46 17.30 7.55
N GLU A 404 -11.89 17.87 6.42
CA GLU A 404 -12.50 19.19 6.35
C GLU A 404 -13.78 19.28 7.20
N ALA A 405 -14.62 18.24 7.13
CA ALA A 405 -15.86 18.15 7.90
C ALA A 405 -15.63 17.96 9.41
N LEU A 406 -14.49 17.47 9.85
CA LEU A 406 -14.16 17.36 11.27
C LEU A 406 -13.67 18.69 11.85
N ASP A 407 -12.94 19.49 11.07
CA ASP A 407 -12.30 20.74 11.52
C ASP A 407 -11.51 20.50 12.82
N TRP A 408 -10.63 19.52 12.77
CA TRP A 408 -9.71 19.14 13.85
C TRP A 408 -8.27 19.61 13.57
N GLY A 409 -8.05 20.39 12.51
CA GLY A 409 -6.72 20.78 12.05
C GLY A 409 -5.90 19.60 11.52
N LEU A 410 -6.56 18.53 11.07
CA LEU A 410 -5.89 17.39 10.45
C LEU A 410 -5.26 17.84 9.13
N LYS A 411 -4.02 17.44 8.89
CA LYS A 411 -3.40 17.61 7.58
C LYS A 411 -3.95 16.59 6.60
N GLN A 412 -4.05 16.99 5.34
CA GLN A 412 -4.33 16.06 4.25
C GLN A 412 -3.12 15.14 4.05
N ASP A 413 -3.40 13.84 3.94
CA ASP A 413 -2.37 12.83 3.70
C ASP A 413 -1.77 13.02 2.31
N THR A 414 -0.51 12.61 2.11
CA THR A 414 0.08 12.41 0.79
C THR A 414 -0.26 11.00 0.30
N PRO A 415 -1.17 10.83 -0.69
CA PRO A 415 -1.60 9.52 -1.14
C PRO A 415 -0.60 8.88 -2.10
N LEU A 416 -0.24 7.63 -1.81
CA LEU A 416 0.76 6.86 -2.56
C LEU A 416 0.08 5.63 -3.17
N ALA A 417 -0.64 5.86 -4.27
CA ALA A 417 -1.44 4.85 -4.95
C ALA A 417 -0.62 4.02 -5.94
N ASN A 418 -0.34 2.77 -5.62
CA ASN A 418 0.33 1.81 -6.51
C ASN A 418 -0.65 1.11 -7.46
N TYR A 419 -0.19 0.86 -8.68
CA TYR A 419 -0.89 0.06 -9.67
C TYR A 419 -0.97 -1.41 -9.28
N HIS A 420 -1.94 -2.11 -9.87
CA HIS A 420 -2.09 -3.56 -9.69
C HIS A 420 -0.88 -4.33 -10.20
N ILE A 421 -0.52 -5.37 -9.45
CA ILE A 421 0.41 -6.39 -9.91
C ILE A 421 -0.36 -7.54 -10.55
N LEU A 422 0.04 -7.92 -11.77
CA LEU A 422 -0.53 -9.06 -12.49
C LEU A 422 0.19 -10.33 -12.06
N PHE A 423 -0.47 -11.47 -12.19
CA PHE A 423 0.14 -12.79 -11.98
C PHE A 423 0.11 -13.54 -13.30
N MET A 424 1.27 -13.96 -13.79
CA MET A 424 1.40 -14.66 -15.09
C MET A 424 0.70 -13.92 -16.23
N ASN A 425 0.91 -12.60 -16.32
CA ASN A 425 0.34 -11.65 -17.29
C ASN A 425 -1.19 -11.50 -17.26
N LYS A 426 -1.85 -11.98 -16.20
CA LYS A 426 -3.31 -11.87 -16.03
C LYS A 426 -3.64 -11.25 -14.67
N LYS A 427 -4.84 -10.67 -14.55
CA LYS A 427 -5.34 -10.26 -13.24
C LYS A 427 -5.42 -11.51 -12.34
N ALA A 428 -4.81 -11.43 -11.16
CA ALA A 428 -4.84 -12.51 -10.19
C ALA A 428 -6.30 -12.91 -9.89
N SER A 429 -6.61 -14.20 -10.01
CA SER A 429 -7.95 -14.72 -9.75
C SER A 429 -7.86 -15.93 -8.83
N SER A 430 -8.63 -15.91 -7.74
CA SER A 430 -8.76 -17.05 -6.83
C SER A 430 -9.47 -18.26 -7.46
N SER A 431 -10.12 -18.09 -8.61
CA SER A 431 -10.77 -19.16 -9.39
C SER A 431 -9.95 -19.63 -10.60
N GLY A 432 -8.78 -19.04 -10.85
CA GLY A 432 -7.91 -19.44 -11.96
C GLY A 432 -7.27 -20.83 -11.76
N GLU A 433 -6.87 -21.48 -12.86
CA GLU A 433 -6.17 -22.77 -12.83
C GLU A 433 -4.86 -22.69 -12.05
N ILE A 434 -4.10 -21.60 -12.21
CA ILE A 434 -2.92 -21.29 -11.41
C ILE A 434 -3.34 -20.29 -10.33
N LYS A 435 -3.39 -20.75 -9.09
CA LYS A 435 -3.75 -19.91 -7.96
C LYS A 435 -2.62 -18.89 -7.69
N PRO A 436 -2.97 -17.61 -7.49
CA PRO A 436 -2.07 -16.61 -6.93
C PRO A 436 -1.37 -17.12 -5.66
N PRO A 437 -0.04 -17.02 -5.55
CA PRO A 437 0.68 -17.48 -4.36
C PRO A 437 0.37 -16.58 -3.16
N MET A 438 0.27 -17.22 -2.00
CA MET A 438 0.23 -16.51 -0.73
C MET A 438 1.62 -15.94 -0.43
N ALA A 439 1.67 -14.85 0.32
CA ALA A 439 2.91 -14.18 0.67
C ALA A 439 3.89 -15.13 1.37
N ALA A 440 3.42 -15.93 2.33
CA ALA A 440 4.27 -16.87 3.05
C ALA A 440 4.86 -17.97 2.14
N GLU A 441 4.08 -18.47 1.17
CA GLU A 441 4.51 -19.55 0.25
C GLU A 441 5.69 -19.10 -0.63
N LEU A 442 5.74 -17.83 -1.01
CA LEU A 442 6.88 -17.30 -1.78
C LEU A 442 8.21 -17.40 -1.01
N LEU A 443 8.17 -17.33 0.33
CA LEU A 443 9.38 -17.44 1.15
C LEU A 443 9.94 -18.86 1.22
N GLU A 444 9.25 -19.87 0.66
CA GLU A 444 9.79 -21.22 0.45
C GLU A 444 10.77 -21.27 -0.75
N HIS A 445 10.84 -20.21 -1.55
CA HIS A 445 11.65 -20.14 -2.76
C HIS A 445 12.63 -18.97 -2.80
N TYR A 446 12.37 -17.93 -2.02
CA TYR A 446 13.11 -16.67 -2.05
C TYR A 446 13.40 -16.17 -0.64
N THR A 447 14.52 -15.48 -0.47
CA THR A 447 14.75 -14.72 0.76
C THR A 447 13.89 -13.45 0.75
N PRO A 448 13.57 -12.89 1.94
CA PRO A 448 12.82 -11.64 2.04
C PRO A 448 13.45 -10.51 1.23
N GLU A 449 14.78 -10.32 1.30
CA GLU A 449 15.47 -9.23 0.59
C GLU A 449 15.49 -9.41 -0.93
N GLN A 450 15.51 -10.66 -1.43
CA GLN A 450 15.37 -10.92 -2.86
C GLN A 450 14.02 -10.40 -3.38
N LEU A 451 12.94 -10.73 -2.69
CA LEU A 451 11.60 -10.30 -3.09
C LEU A 451 11.38 -8.80 -2.88
N ARG A 452 11.88 -8.23 -1.77
CA ARG A 452 11.80 -6.79 -1.52
C ARG A 452 12.42 -5.98 -2.65
N CYS A 453 13.68 -6.28 -2.99
CA CYS A 453 14.36 -5.60 -4.09
C CYS A 453 13.68 -5.83 -5.44
N HIS A 454 13.17 -7.04 -5.69
CA HIS A 454 12.40 -7.32 -6.90
C HIS A 454 11.15 -6.45 -6.99
N TRP A 455 10.32 -6.37 -5.95
CA TRP A 455 9.07 -5.60 -6.00
C TRP A 455 9.29 -4.10 -6.11
N LEU A 456 10.28 -3.57 -5.38
CA LEU A 456 10.65 -2.16 -5.48
C LEU A 456 11.18 -1.81 -6.89
N SER A 457 11.75 -2.77 -7.63
CA SER A 457 12.19 -2.55 -9.00
C SER A 457 11.08 -2.64 -10.05
N LEU A 458 9.87 -3.09 -9.70
CA LEU A 458 8.78 -3.25 -10.69
C LEU A 458 8.16 -1.93 -11.14
N ALA A 459 8.50 -0.80 -10.51
CA ALA A 459 7.93 0.52 -10.83
C ALA A 459 6.37 0.52 -10.81
N LEU A 460 5.80 -0.10 -9.77
CA LEU A 460 4.34 -0.15 -9.55
C LEU A 460 3.72 1.24 -9.28
N ASP A 461 4.56 2.25 -9.09
CA ASP A 461 4.20 3.66 -9.07
C ASP A 461 3.84 4.22 -10.45
N GLN A 462 4.30 3.57 -11.53
CA GLN A 462 4.17 4.07 -12.90
C GLN A 462 3.14 3.28 -13.70
N LYS A 463 3.08 1.96 -13.50
CA LYS A 463 2.20 1.07 -14.28
C LYS A 463 1.97 -0.28 -13.59
N ALA A 464 0.93 -0.97 -14.06
CA ALA A 464 0.73 -2.37 -13.72
C ALA A 464 1.82 -3.25 -14.37
N VAL A 465 2.40 -4.17 -13.59
CA VAL A 465 3.46 -5.07 -14.03
C VAL A 465 3.15 -6.51 -13.64
N SER A 466 3.58 -7.48 -14.45
CA SER A 466 3.40 -8.90 -14.16
C SER A 466 4.49 -9.44 -13.26
N PHE A 467 4.06 -10.15 -12.22
CA PHE A 467 4.87 -11.05 -11.42
C PHE A 467 4.71 -12.47 -11.96
N SER A 468 5.82 -13.04 -12.44
CA SER A 468 5.85 -14.36 -13.07
C SER A 468 6.98 -15.20 -12.46
N PRO A 469 6.88 -15.58 -11.18
CA PRO A 469 7.91 -16.37 -10.49
C PRO A 469 8.02 -17.77 -11.10
N LYS A 470 9.24 -18.19 -11.46
CA LYS A 470 9.48 -19.48 -12.11
C LYS A 470 8.90 -20.69 -11.35
N PRO A 471 8.97 -20.82 -10.01
CA PRO A 471 8.42 -21.96 -9.28
C PRO A 471 6.93 -22.23 -9.52
N TYR A 472 6.17 -21.21 -9.94
CA TYR A 472 4.73 -21.29 -10.20
C TYR A 472 4.39 -21.38 -11.70
N ASP A 473 5.38 -21.35 -12.58
CA ASP A 473 5.15 -21.43 -14.03
C ASP A 473 5.06 -22.89 -14.48
N THR A 474 3.83 -23.36 -14.67
CA THR A 474 3.50 -24.70 -15.16
C THR A 474 3.39 -24.78 -16.69
N SER A 475 3.82 -23.76 -17.42
CA SER A 475 3.87 -23.83 -18.88
C SER A 475 4.96 -24.78 -19.36
N VAL A 476 4.78 -25.36 -20.56
CA VAL A 476 5.76 -26.29 -21.14
C VAL A 476 6.93 -25.50 -21.70
N SER A 477 8.13 -25.76 -21.16
CA SER A 477 9.38 -25.18 -21.69
C SER A 477 9.81 -25.91 -22.97
N HIS A 478 9.93 -27.24 -22.89
CA HIS A 478 10.29 -28.09 -24.02
C HIS A 478 9.89 -29.55 -23.77
N LYS A 479 9.92 -30.38 -24.83
CA LYS A 479 9.84 -31.83 -24.70
C LYS A 479 11.21 -32.46 -24.51
N ASP A 480 11.34 -33.32 -23.51
CA ASP A 480 12.56 -34.11 -23.31
C ASP A 480 12.78 -35.03 -24.52
N LYS A 481 13.97 -34.95 -25.13
CA LYS A 481 14.28 -35.70 -26.36
C LYS A 481 14.43 -37.21 -26.14
N LYS A 482 14.66 -37.67 -24.91
CA LYS A 482 14.86 -39.07 -24.55
C LYS A 482 13.56 -39.73 -24.07
N THR A 483 12.76 -39.03 -23.27
CA THR A 483 11.52 -39.58 -22.68
C THR A 483 10.26 -39.14 -23.42
N GLY A 484 10.33 -38.07 -24.23
CA GLY A 484 9.18 -37.49 -24.92
C GLY A 484 8.21 -36.72 -24.02
N THR A 485 8.53 -36.59 -22.72
CA THR A 485 7.70 -35.94 -21.71
C THR A 485 7.85 -34.42 -21.78
N ASP A 486 6.77 -33.69 -21.48
CA ASP A 486 6.83 -32.24 -21.31
C ASP A 486 7.64 -31.88 -20.07
N VAL A 487 8.66 -31.04 -20.23
CA VAL A 487 9.40 -30.40 -19.14
C VAL A 487 8.80 -29.02 -18.92
N LEU A 488 8.34 -28.76 -17.70
CA LEU A 488 7.71 -27.49 -17.34
C LEU A 488 8.77 -26.40 -17.07
N VAL A 489 8.39 -25.14 -17.20
CA VAL A 489 9.28 -23.99 -16.93
C VAL A 489 9.84 -24.03 -15.51
N LYS A 490 8.99 -24.31 -14.51
CA LYS A 490 9.44 -24.45 -13.12
C LYS A 490 10.55 -25.48 -12.90
N ASP A 491 10.61 -26.52 -13.73
CA ASP A 491 11.55 -27.63 -13.62
C ASP A 491 12.76 -27.50 -14.58
N ASP A 492 12.75 -26.51 -15.50
CA ASP A 492 13.79 -26.35 -16.50
C ASP A 492 14.96 -25.49 -15.98
N PRO A 493 16.17 -26.04 -15.75
CA PRO A 493 17.29 -25.28 -15.22
C PRO A 493 17.81 -24.19 -16.18
N ARG A 494 17.43 -24.22 -17.46
CA ARG A 494 17.85 -23.24 -18.47
C ARG A 494 17.02 -21.97 -18.45
N VAL A 495 15.81 -22.03 -17.87
CA VAL A 495 14.95 -20.86 -17.72
C VAL A 495 15.36 -20.11 -16.46
N ALA A 496 15.76 -18.86 -16.62
CA ALA A 496 16.04 -17.97 -15.50
C ALA A 496 14.73 -17.57 -14.80
N ASP A 497 14.78 -17.41 -13.49
CA ASP A 497 13.64 -16.93 -12.73
C ASP A 497 13.52 -15.40 -12.83
N PRO A 498 12.42 -14.86 -13.40
CA PRO A 498 12.22 -13.41 -13.47
C PRO A 498 12.22 -12.73 -12.09
N ALA A 499 11.79 -13.44 -11.04
CA ALA A 499 11.76 -12.91 -9.67
C ALA A 499 13.15 -12.77 -9.03
N LEU A 500 14.19 -13.35 -9.65
CA LEU A 500 15.58 -13.31 -9.16
C LEU A 500 16.48 -12.35 -9.95
N LYS A 501 15.93 -11.54 -10.86
CA LYS A 501 16.72 -10.62 -11.67
C LYS A 501 17.52 -9.65 -10.79
N GLU A 502 16.88 -9.03 -9.82
CA GLU A 502 17.47 -8.08 -8.87
C GLU A 502 18.31 -8.78 -7.81
N SER A 503 18.04 -10.07 -7.53
CA SER A 503 18.88 -10.86 -6.62
C SER A 503 20.34 -10.92 -7.07
N ALA A 504 20.62 -10.88 -8.37
CA ALA A 504 21.98 -10.94 -8.88
C ALA A 504 22.82 -9.74 -8.43
N PHE A 505 22.20 -8.57 -8.23
CA PHE A 505 22.86 -7.42 -7.65
C PHE A 505 23.30 -7.71 -6.21
N LEU A 506 22.37 -8.13 -5.34
CA LEU A 506 22.64 -8.42 -3.94
C LEU A 506 23.68 -9.55 -3.77
N THR A 507 23.39 -10.72 -4.32
CA THR A 507 24.14 -11.96 -4.00
C THR A 507 25.50 -12.02 -4.69
N ASN A 508 25.71 -11.24 -5.74
CA ASN A 508 26.97 -11.25 -6.50
C ASN A 508 27.72 -9.93 -6.39
N ILE A 509 27.13 -8.82 -6.82
CA ILE A 509 27.84 -7.54 -7.00
C ILE A 509 28.09 -6.89 -5.65
N PHE A 510 27.06 -6.83 -4.81
CA PHE A 510 27.16 -6.21 -3.50
C PHE A 510 28.02 -7.06 -2.56
N ASN A 511 27.78 -8.38 -2.48
CA ASN A 511 28.66 -9.30 -1.75
C ASN A 511 30.12 -9.22 -2.22
N ARG A 512 30.38 -9.04 -3.51
CA ARG A 512 31.76 -8.89 -4.02
C ARG A 512 32.41 -7.61 -3.53
N LEU A 513 31.70 -6.49 -3.55
CA LEU A 513 32.22 -5.22 -3.04
C LEU A 513 32.56 -5.33 -1.55
N ALA A 514 31.63 -5.83 -0.74
CA ALA A 514 31.82 -6.00 0.70
C ALA A 514 33.01 -6.91 1.01
N ARG A 515 33.03 -8.14 0.45
CA ARG A 515 34.14 -9.09 0.65
C ARG A 515 35.49 -8.53 0.22
N SER A 516 35.53 -7.77 -0.86
CA SER A 516 36.77 -7.15 -1.35
C SER A 516 37.36 -6.19 -0.31
N CYS A 517 36.52 -5.38 0.33
CA CYS A 517 36.94 -4.47 1.39
C CYS A 517 37.44 -5.23 2.62
N PHE A 518 36.62 -6.15 3.16
CA PHE A 518 36.97 -6.87 4.38
C PHE A 518 38.18 -7.79 4.23
N TYR A 519 38.24 -8.61 3.18
CA TYR A 519 39.39 -9.48 2.94
C TYR A 519 40.64 -8.69 2.57
N GLY A 520 40.50 -7.59 1.82
CA GLY A 520 41.61 -6.70 1.53
C GLY A 520 42.19 -6.07 2.79
N ALA A 521 41.35 -5.53 3.68
CA ALA A 521 41.77 -4.99 4.96
C ALA A 521 42.41 -6.05 5.87
N GLN A 522 41.86 -7.26 5.95
CA GLN A 522 42.45 -8.37 6.71
C GLN A 522 43.85 -8.75 6.22
N ASN A 523 44.04 -8.77 4.90
CA ASN A 523 45.29 -9.22 4.29
C ASN A 523 46.37 -8.13 4.28
N ALA A 524 46.00 -6.86 4.06
CA ALA A 524 46.94 -5.77 3.85
C ALA A 524 47.07 -4.81 5.04
N LEU A 525 46.01 -4.65 5.85
CA LEU A 525 45.92 -3.61 6.88
C LEU A 525 45.70 -4.18 8.29
N GLY A 526 45.85 -5.50 8.47
CA GLY A 526 45.65 -6.17 9.75
C GLY A 526 44.21 -6.09 10.27
N GLY A 527 43.23 -6.01 9.38
CA GLY A 527 41.81 -5.94 9.72
C GLY A 527 41.34 -4.56 10.18
N LYS A 528 42.02 -3.48 9.74
CA LYS A 528 41.65 -2.10 10.08
C LYS A 528 41.18 -1.33 8.86
N LEU A 529 40.47 -0.22 9.09
CA LEU A 529 40.18 0.73 8.02
C LEU A 529 41.47 1.36 7.46
N PRO A 530 41.50 1.74 6.16
CA PRO A 530 42.60 2.50 5.58
C PRO A 530 42.88 3.80 6.35
N CYS A 531 44.15 4.17 6.46
CA CYS A 531 44.56 5.43 7.10
C CYS A 531 44.54 6.63 6.13
N VAL A 532 44.50 6.36 4.82
CA VAL A 532 44.44 7.38 3.77
C VAL A 532 42.99 7.71 3.40
N ALA A 533 42.76 8.97 3.02
CA ALA A 533 41.45 9.40 2.51
C ALA A 533 41.19 8.82 1.11
N ALA A 534 39.93 8.52 0.80
CA ALA A 534 39.52 8.16 -0.55
C ALA A 534 39.81 9.31 -1.54
N HIS A 535 40.02 8.97 -2.81
CA HIS A 535 40.21 9.97 -3.85
C HIS A 535 38.98 10.87 -3.97
N SER A 536 39.22 12.17 -4.15
CA SER A 536 38.16 13.17 -4.30
C SER A 536 37.14 12.81 -5.39
N GLU A 537 37.58 12.25 -6.52
CA GLU A 537 36.69 11.79 -7.59
C GLU A 537 35.72 10.69 -7.13
N VAL A 538 36.17 9.78 -6.25
CA VAL A 538 35.32 8.73 -5.68
C VAL A 538 34.33 9.31 -4.67
N VAL A 539 34.76 10.28 -3.87
CA VAL A 539 33.88 11.00 -2.94
C VAL A 539 32.80 11.79 -3.70
N ASP A 540 33.16 12.43 -4.81
CA ASP A 540 32.23 13.13 -5.70
C ASP A 540 31.18 12.17 -6.29
N GLU A 541 31.60 10.99 -6.75
CA GLU A 541 30.66 9.96 -7.23
C GLU A 541 29.74 9.43 -6.12
N CYS A 542 30.26 9.19 -4.92
CA CYS A 542 29.44 8.81 -3.76
C CYS A 542 28.37 9.87 -3.49
N THR A 543 28.79 11.14 -3.50
CA THR A 543 27.90 12.29 -3.29
C THR A 543 26.81 12.36 -4.37
N GLN A 544 27.17 12.15 -5.64
CA GLN A 544 26.19 12.11 -6.74
C GLN A 544 25.18 10.97 -6.59
N ALA A 545 25.64 9.77 -6.23
CA ALA A 545 24.76 8.63 -6.00
C ALA A 545 23.78 8.89 -4.84
N ILE A 546 24.26 9.47 -3.73
CA ILE A 546 23.43 9.85 -2.58
C ILE A 546 22.37 10.87 -2.99
N LEU A 547 22.75 11.94 -3.70
CA LEU A 547 21.81 12.99 -4.12
C LEU A 547 20.78 12.47 -5.14
N ALA A 548 21.19 11.58 -6.06
CA ALA A 548 20.28 10.98 -7.03
C ALA A 548 19.28 10.02 -6.37
N PHE A 549 19.75 9.19 -5.42
CA PHE A 549 18.89 8.34 -4.61
C PHE A 549 17.90 9.17 -3.79
N GLU A 550 18.38 10.20 -3.09
CA GLU A 550 17.55 11.09 -2.25
C GLU A 550 16.43 11.74 -3.03
N LYS A 551 16.71 12.24 -4.24
CA LYS A 551 15.70 12.83 -5.13
C LYS A 551 14.66 11.82 -5.57
N SER A 552 15.07 10.59 -5.88
CA SER A 552 14.17 9.52 -6.31
C SER A 552 13.30 9.03 -5.15
N ALA A 553 13.89 8.86 -3.97
CA ALA A 553 13.18 8.49 -2.75
C ALA A 553 12.17 9.55 -2.32
N TYR A 554 12.50 10.84 -2.47
CA TYR A 554 11.60 11.96 -2.15
C TYR A 554 10.28 11.90 -2.94
N ILE A 555 10.32 11.50 -4.21
CA ILE A 555 9.13 11.34 -5.07
C ILE A 555 8.60 9.91 -5.12
N PHE A 556 9.04 9.04 -4.20
CA PHE A 556 8.59 7.65 -4.08
C PHE A 556 8.91 6.76 -5.29
N ASP A 557 9.94 7.12 -6.07
CA ASP A 557 10.47 6.32 -7.17
C ASP A 557 11.57 5.38 -6.66
N ALA A 558 11.15 4.29 -6.03
CA ALA A 558 12.07 3.27 -5.54
C ALA A 558 12.85 2.61 -6.69
N HIS A 559 12.23 2.44 -7.87
CA HIS A 559 12.84 1.82 -9.03
C HIS A 559 14.10 2.57 -9.47
N SER A 560 14.00 3.87 -9.69
CA SER A 560 15.13 4.72 -10.08
C SER A 560 16.17 4.84 -8.95
N ALA A 561 15.72 4.87 -7.69
CA ALA A 561 16.60 4.86 -6.52
C ALA A 561 17.49 3.61 -6.51
N LEU A 562 16.90 2.41 -6.67
CA LEU A 562 17.61 1.14 -6.71
C LEU A 562 18.53 1.02 -7.93
N SER A 563 18.08 1.47 -9.11
CA SER A 563 18.90 1.49 -10.33
C SER A 563 20.16 2.34 -10.15
N THR A 564 20.04 3.51 -9.51
CA THR A 564 21.18 4.39 -9.20
C THR A 564 22.24 3.67 -8.37
N VAL A 565 21.81 2.93 -7.34
CA VAL A 565 22.74 2.22 -6.44
C VAL A 565 23.39 1.03 -7.14
N GLU A 566 22.64 0.30 -7.96
CA GLU A 566 23.17 -0.81 -8.73
C GLU A 566 24.26 -0.36 -9.71
N ASP A 567 24.01 0.70 -10.49
CA ASP A 567 24.98 1.25 -11.45
C ASP A 567 26.24 1.76 -10.74
N PHE A 568 26.06 2.48 -9.63
CA PHE A 568 27.15 2.96 -8.78
C PHE A 568 28.03 1.81 -8.26
N ALA A 569 27.43 0.77 -7.68
CA ALA A 569 28.15 -0.37 -7.13
C ALA A 569 28.85 -1.23 -8.20
N ARG A 570 28.29 -1.30 -9.42
CA ARG A 570 28.95 -1.92 -10.58
C ARG A 570 30.21 -1.15 -10.97
N ALA A 571 30.13 0.18 -11.05
CA ALA A 571 31.28 1.03 -11.34
C ALA A 571 32.36 0.90 -10.24
N ALA A 572 31.97 0.90 -8.96
CA ALA A 572 32.88 0.71 -7.84
C ALA A 572 33.62 -0.63 -7.88
N ASN A 573 32.92 -1.73 -8.17
CA ASN A 573 33.55 -3.05 -8.34
C ASN A 573 34.57 -3.09 -9.49
N LYS A 574 34.27 -2.39 -10.60
CA LYS A 574 35.19 -2.26 -11.73
C LYS A 574 36.44 -1.48 -11.33
N ARG A 575 36.27 -0.30 -10.71
CA ARG A 575 37.37 0.53 -10.20
C ARG A 575 38.26 -0.26 -9.26
N TRP A 576 37.67 -0.94 -8.27
CA TRP A 576 38.41 -1.79 -7.35
C TRP A 576 39.23 -2.84 -8.10
N GLY A 577 38.60 -3.57 -9.03
CA GLY A 577 39.25 -4.63 -9.78
C GLY A 577 40.41 -4.15 -10.67
N ASP A 578 40.34 -2.93 -11.19
CA ASP A 578 41.41 -2.32 -11.99
C ASP A 578 42.54 -1.79 -11.10
N ALA A 579 42.19 -1.04 -10.05
CA ALA A 579 43.15 -0.44 -9.12
C ALA A 579 43.91 -1.50 -8.30
N SER A 580 43.22 -2.53 -7.78
CA SER A 580 43.85 -3.59 -7.00
C SER A 580 44.82 -4.46 -7.81
N LYS A 581 44.62 -4.52 -9.14
CA LYS A 581 45.56 -5.20 -10.06
C LYS A 581 46.72 -4.31 -10.42
N ALA A 582 46.48 -3.01 -10.62
CA ALA A 582 47.53 -2.04 -10.93
C ALA A 582 48.52 -1.87 -9.77
N SER A 583 48.08 -2.07 -8.53
CA SER A 583 48.89 -1.93 -7.32
C SER A 583 49.82 -3.12 -7.01
N GLN A 584 50.03 -4.07 -7.94
CA GLN A 584 50.80 -5.29 -7.66
C GLN A 584 52.20 -4.98 -7.07
N GLY A 585 52.36 -5.24 -5.78
CA GLY A 585 53.61 -5.04 -5.03
C GLY A 585 53.77 -3.66 -4.37
N ASP A 586 52.81 -2.74 -4.53
CA ASP A 586 52.79 -1.42 -3.89
C ASP A 586 51.72 -1.36 -2.78
N PRO A 587 52.12 -1.47 -1.50
CA PRO A 587 51.18 -1.41 -0.38
C PRO A 587 50.41 -0.10 -0.28
N ALA A 588 51.02 1.03 -0.63
CA ALA A 588 50.38 2.34 -0.54
C ALA A 588 49.30 2.50 -1.60
N ALA A 589 49.58 2.09 -2.85
CA ALA A 589 48.58 2.07 -3.91
C ALA A 589 47.43 1.10 -3.62
N TYR A 590 47.70 -0.04 -2.98
CA TYR A 590 46.66 -0.99 -2.58
C TYR A 590 45.79 -0.45 -1.44
N GLU A 591 46.39 0.19 -0.44
CA GLU A 591 45.66 0.86 0.65
C GLU A 591 44.78 2.00 0.11
N GLN A 592 45.28 2.79 -0.83
CA GLN A 592 44.50 3.84 -1.49
C GLN A 592 43.30 3.25 -2.26
N ALA A 593 43.49 2.15 -3.00
CA ALA A 593 42.38 1.46 -3.67
C ALA A 593 41.34 0.91 -2.67
N LEU A 594 41.78 0.49 -1.47
CA LEU A 594 40.88 0.09 -0.39
C LEU A 594 40.09 1.27 0.17
N ALA A 595 40.71 2.43 0.37
CA ALA A 595 40.02 3.63 0.84
C ALA A 595 38.84 4.00 -0.08
N ASP A 596 39.08 3.97 -1.40
CA ASP A 596 38.04 4.18 -2.41
C ASP A 596 36.92 3.12 -2.33
N ALA A 597 37.29 1.85 -2.17
CA ALA A 597 36.34 0.76 -2.09
C ALA A 597 35.48 0.83 -0.82
N PHE A 598 36.05 1.23 0.34
CA PHE A 598 35.32 1.44 1.58
C PHE A 598 34.36 2.62 1.51
N ALA A 599 34.74 3.72 0.84
CA ALA A 599 33.83 4.84 0.58
C ALA A 599 32.61 4.38 -0.26
N ALA A 600 32.85 3.60 -1.32
CA ALA A 600 31.78 3.04 -2.13
C ALA A 600 30.94 1.99 -1.39
N LEU A 601 31.56 1.14 -0.56
CA LEU A 601 30.85 0.16 0.26
C LEU A 601 29.89 0.86 1.20
N ARG A 602 30.36 1.84 1.99
CA ARG A 602 29.51 2.60 2.90
C ARG A 602 28.36 3.28 2.18
N THR A 603 28.63 3.93 1.05
CA THR A 603 27.58 4.58 0.26
C THR A 603 26.53 3.57 -0.20
N THR A 604 26.96 2.43 -0.75
CA THR A 604 26.04 1.36 -1.19
C THR A 604 25.22 0.80 -0.03
N THR A 605 25.85 0.57 1.13
CA THR A 605 25.20 0.05 2.34
C THR A 605 24.17 1.02 2.92
N LEU A 606 24.48 2.32 2.96
CA LEU A 606 23.51 3.34 3.39
C LEU A 606 22.28 3.35 2.47
N LEU A 607 22.50 3.44 1.15
CA LEU A 607 21.41 3.59 0.19
C LEU A 607 20.56 2.31 0.05
N MET A 608 21.14 1.14 0.27
CA MET A 608 20.40 -0.13 0.22
C MET A 608 19.72 -0.50 1.54
N HIS A 609 20.01 0.15 2.67
CA HIS A 609 19.49 -0.26 3.98
C HIS A 609 17.96 -0.37 4.02
N ALA A 610 17.25 0.59 3.42
CA ALA A 610 15.80 0.56 3.34
C ALA A 610 15.23 -0.62 2.53
N ALA A 611 15.94 -1.06 1.49
CA ALA A 611 15.50 -2.13 0.60
C ALA A 611 15.94 -3.52 1.07
N ALA A 612 17.18 -3.64 1.54
CA ALA A 612 17.84 -4.86 1.99
C ALA A 612 18.48 -4.67 3.37
N PRO A 613 17.65 -4.57 4.44
CA PRO A 613 18.12 -4.18 5.77
C PRO A 613 19.04 -5.20 6.42
N PHE A 614 18.75 -6.50 6.32
CA PHE A 614 19.47 -7.54 7.07
C PHE A 614 20.93 -7.67 6.63
N GLY A 615 21.17 -7.71 5.31
CA GLY A 615 22.54 -7.77 4.81
C GLY A 615 23.30 -6.45 5.03
N CYS A 616 22.60 -5.30 4.96
CA CYS A 616 23.22 -4.00 5.25
C CYS A 616 23.60 -3.84 6.73
N GLU A 617 22.71 -4.22 7.65
CA GLU A 617 22.97 -4.25 9.09
C GLU A 617 24.11 -5.22 9.43
N THR A 618 24.20 -6.37 8.74
CA THR A 618 25.34 -7.28 8.86
C THR A 618 26.65 -6.61 8.40
N ILE A 619 26.64 -5.87 7.29
CA ILE A 619 27.83 -5.10 6.87
C ILE A 619 28.22 -4.08 7.94
N CYS A 620 27.26 -3.32 8.48
CA CYS A 620 27.49 -2.36 9.57
C CYS A 620 28.12 -3.03 10.79
N ASP A 621 27.57 -4.18 11.21
CA ASP A 621 28.08 -4.95 12.35
C ASP A 621 29.54 -5.38 12.15
N TYR A 622 29.90 -5.86 10.94
CA TYR A 622 31.28 -6.23 10.63
C TYR A 622 32.20 -5.03 10.44
N LEU A 623 31.66 -3.89 9.98
CA LEU A 623 32.37 -2.61 10.01
C LEU A 623 32.54 -2.08 11.44
N ASN A 624 31.91 -2.68 12.45
CA ASN A 624 32.04 -2.34 13.86
C ASN A 624 31.56 -0.92 14.22
N PHE A 625 30.46 -0.49 13.61
CA PHE A 625 29.75 0.74 13.97
C PHE A 625 28.42 0.45 14.64
N ASP A 626 27.97 1.41 15.47
CA ASP A 626 26.59 1.46 15.93
C ASP A 626 25.64 1.71 14.74
N PRO A 627 24.55 0.94 14.56
CA PRO A 627 23.64 1.11 13.43
C PRO A 627 22.96 2.48 13.34
N ASP A 628 22.54 3.07 14.47
CA ASP A 628 21.84 4.35 14.47
C ASP A 628 22.79 5.48 14.02
N PHE A 629 24.05 5.39 14.42
CA PHE A 629 25.11 6.29 13.92
C PHE A 629 25.46 6.03 12.46
N PHE A 630 25.66 4.77 12.07
CA PHE A 630 26.13 4.40 10.74
C PHE A 630 25.12 4.72 9.63
N PHE A 631 23.83 4.50 9.87
CA PHE A 631 22.78 4.76 8.89
C PHE A 631 22.21 6.18 8.95
N SER A 632 22.60 7.00 9.93
CA SER A 632 22.17 8.39 10.02
C SER A 632 22.53 9.19 8.76
N TRP A 633 21.53 9.87 8.20
CA TRP A 633 21.74 10.75 7.05
C TRP A 633 22.42 12.08 7.40
N GLU A 634 22.58 12.40 8.69
CA GLU A 634 23.46 13.49 9.12
C GLU A 634 24.92 13.24 8.69
N HIS A 635 25.28 11.96 8.53
CA HIS A 635 26.58 11.49 8.09
C HIS A 635 26.52 10.81 6.72
N ALA A 636 25.53 11.15 5.88
CA ALA A 636 25.33 10.49 4.59
C ALA A 636 26.58 10.55 3.69
N PHE A 637 27.28 11.69 3.73
CA PHE A 637 28.44 11.99 2.88
C PHE A 637 29.78 11.63 3.52
N ASP A 638 29.80 11.13 4.74
CA ASP A 638 31.02 10.73 5.43
C ASP A 638 31.44 9.31 5.01
N THR A 639 32.73 9.13 4.74
CA THR A 639 33.37 7.82 4.54
C THR A 639 33.53 7.08 5.87
N PRO A 640 33.77 5.75 5.88
CA PRO A 640 34.01 5.01 7.12
C PRO A 640 35.13 5.57 7.99
N ALA A 641 36.21 6.07 7.37
CA ALA A 641 37.31 6.69 8.12
C ALA A 641 36.84 7.98 8.83
N GLN A 642 36.07 8.83 8.15
CA GLN A 642 35.49 10.04 8.73
C GLN A 642 34.47 9.72 9.83
N LEU A 643 33.70 8.64 9.69
CA LEU A 643 32.82 8.16 10.76
C LEU A 643 33.62 7.76 12.00
N ALA A 644 34.69 6.99 11.84
CA ALA A 644 35.56 6.60 12.95
C ALA A 644 36.23 7.82 13.63
N GLU A 645 36.67 8.82 12.85
CA GLU A 645 37.22 10.07 13.39
C GLU A 645 36.20 10.84 14.24
N LYS A 646 34.92 10.88 13.83
CA LYS A 646 33.85 11.50 14.63
C LYS A 646 33.58 10.78 15.95
N LEU A 647 33.89 9.48 16.02
CA LEU A 647 33.85 8.69 17.26
C LEU A 647 35.12 8.89 18.12
N GLY A 648 36.05 9.75 17.70
CA GLY A 648 37.29 10.06 18.41
C GLY A 648 38.42 9.07 18.16
N GLU A 649 38.29 8.20 17.16
CA GLU A 649 39.34 7.26 16.78
C GLU A 649 40.39 7.93 15.88
N ALA A 650 41.65 7.50 16.01
CA ALA A 650 42.72 7.99 15.15
C ALA A 650 42.69 7.28 13.77
N ALA A 651 43.18 7.96 12.73
CA ALA A 651 43.24 7.37 11.39
C ALA A 651 43.96 6.02 11.40
N GLY A 652 43.34 5.01 10.79
CA GLY A 652 43.87 3.65 10.72
C GLY A 652 43.86 2.86 12.05
N THR A 653 43.20 3.34 13.11
CA THR A 653 43.05 2.57 14.36
C THR A 653 41.77 1.77 14.44
N HIS A 654 40.74 2.12 13.67
CA HIS A 654 39.44 1.46 13.70
C HIS A 654 39.53 0.01 13.25
N ILE A 655 39.06 -0.90 14.11
CA ILE A 655 39.19 -2.35 13.94
C ILE A 655 37.89 -2.92 13.40
N LEU A 656 37.99 -3.66 12.29
CA LEU A 656 36.90 -4.41 11.69
C LEU A 656 36.75 -5.77 12.36
N LYS A 657 35.54 -6.32 12.40
CA LYS A 657 35.36 -7.72 12.80
C LYS A 657 35.93 -8.64 11.73
N VAL A 658 36.51 -9.77 12.17
CA VAL A 658 37.10 -10.76 11.25
C VAL A 658 36.01 -11.46 10.46
N LEU A 659 36.03 -11.28 9.14
CA LEU A 659 35.12 -11.92 8.20
C LEU A 659 35.55 -13.37 7.92
N PRO A 660 34.67 -14.37 8.12
CA PRO A 660 34.97 -15.76 7.78
C PRO A 660 35.24 -15.95 6.27
N PRO A 661 35.99 -17.00 5.88
CA PRO A 661 36.16 -17.34 4.46
C PRO A 661 34.83 -17.67 3.79
N ARG A 662 34.64 -17.19 2.55
CA ARG A 662 33.43 -17.41 1.73
C ARG A 662 32.13 -16.95 2.40
N PHE A 663 32.19 -15.83 3.11
CA PHE A 663 31.02 -15.24 3.77
C PHE A 663 30.18 -14.44 2.77
N ASP A 664 28.87 -14.68 2.74
CA ASP A 664 27.91 -13.89 1.96
C ASP A 664 27.01 -13.10 2.92
N PHE A 665 26.97 -11.78 2.74
CA PHE A 665 26.09 -10.88 3.49
C PHE A 665 24.64 -11.00 3.02
N PHE A 666 24.48 -11.23 1.72
CA PHE A 666 23.21 -11.50 1.07
C PHE A 666 23.23 -12.93 0.55
N THR A 667 22.52 -13.84 1.20
CA THR A 667 22.49 -15.25 0.82
C THR A 667 21.42 -15.53 -0.23
N LYS A 668 21.65 -16.57 -1.03
CA LYS A 668 20.60 -17.16 -1.85
C LYS A 668 19.70 -18.02 -0.97
N HIS A 669 18.44 -18.13 -1.33
CA HIS A 669 17.53 -19.07 -0.66
C HIS A 669 18.03 -20.51 -0.84
N GLU A 670 17.78 -21.38 0.13
CA GLU A 670 18.26 -22.78 0.11
C GLU A 670 17.77 -23.55 -1.11
N SER A 671 16.53 -23.29 -1.56
CA SER A 671 15.96 -23.89 -2.77
C SER A 671 16.67 -23.49 -4.07
N GLN A 672 17.51 -22.46 -4.03
CA GLN A 672 18.32 -21.98 -5.16
C GLN A 672 19.73 -22.61 -5.14
N GLY A 673 20.04 -23.40 -4.10
CA GLY A 673 21.26 -24.15 -3.94
C GLY A 673 21.17 -25.56 -4.51
N LYS A 674 22.06 -25.83 -5.48
CA LYS A 674 22.29 -27.10 -6.22
C LYS A 674 21.21 -27.53 -7.20
#